data_AF-A0A960KXI3-F1
#
_entry.id   AF-A0A960KXI3-F1
#
_cell.length_a   1.000
_cell.length_b   1.000
_cell.length_c   1.000
_cell.angle_alpha   90.00
_cell.angle_beta   90.00
_cell.angle_gamma   90.00
#
_symmetry.space_group_name_H-M   'P 1'
#
loop_
_entity.id
_entity.type
_entity.pdbx_description
1 polymer ?
#
loop_
_entity_poly.entity_id
_entity_poly.type
_entity_poly.pdbx_seq_one_letter_code
_entity_poly.pdbx_strand_id
1 'polypeptide(L)'
;MILAELLFLVLAVLVIAWCIQVYQLRAVTLVPETPQFVDFYQLPENYQLVLGEAKDELTMLGFSNVLYYAYRYLASDAEPRFGLWLSHAQYPVLAQAVLAANGSFGRGYEITFYSALSNSSTKASRNQGAEVEFSPPDWLTLTNHPSANLGQLFHNHLSHFSAPALTTQPPVRAFAQQLAADTWSQALQKGRIHLDQPNLAQMSWLYALQMVTRLKKTPKNAVQLGPFSPSRTLAKEEEWRRGQQKPQAKSNWNKLVLFLASMVLFGLAFGLSLDWQLGLMILAAVLIHELGHWIGMLVFGYSDTAIFFIPWVGAATVGKPPTNIAAWKQLAVYLLGPMPGLVLGFACLLLAESSGEGVWNRFGMVFLILNYLNLAPILPFDGGHIANLAFFRHFPRLQVVVNYVSVAGLALLGVLLASPLFFLLAAVNLSQTRIMGLLAKTYQALKGRVLGQGLPESELARRIIANLDQEPKPLSWAAQKAIIPQLLSRLQSPPAGALTFIFAVSQYLIALLILPGLYFFSGLLFPNWGLPTPQMRRDWVRLEAAKTDRERFELALQMGRESAAAGEPERAMSFYEQAEEVAPQLEIADQIMLDLEKAEVSDQRLSILNHAKLLAERHQSPFLGSVLIRLNEALYEAGQYTSLIELGPTPPAQQSPNANFAWQRNYIDALCALTPQKAYGQLAQLRESPIWRDYPFQMAVEMQALLARAQECQGRSPLPLPPFTISSQQAQRLEALIAGMCEEYSTAIRLETEILETGRFSLSSEKPMLQLDLAYFLTQNGETQKANALMKSLNTQFEPDVLAEMNVLDQDTLAGTLFRNSVLRQYLSEIHSAQIEP
;
A
#
# COMPACT_ATOMS: atom_id res chain seq x y z
N MET A 1 2.91 -16.23 14.35
CA MET A 1 1.70 -15.45 14.01
C MET A 1 1.53 -15.33 12.51
N ILE A 2 2.45 -14.66 11.80
CA ILE A 2 2.43 -14.49 10.32
C ILE A 2 2.26 -15.80 9.53
N LEU A 3 2.99 -16.85 9.90
CA LEU A 3 2.88 -18.16 9.24
C LEU A 3 1.49 -18.80 9.44
N ALA A 4 0.86 -18.55 10.58
CA ALA A 4 -0.45 -19.09 10.92
C ALA A 4 -1.57 -18.37 10.16
N GLU A 5 -1.46 -17.04 9.99
CA GLU A 5 -2.38 -16.25 9.15
C GLU A 5 -2.29 -16.65 7.68
N LEU A 6 -1.08 -16.83 7.16
CA LEU A 6 -0.88 -17.29 5.77
C LEU A 6 -1.42 -18.71 5.57
N LEU A 7 -1.21 -19.61 6.54
CA LEU A 7 -1.77 -20.96 6.50
C LEU A 7 -3.30 -20.93 6.49
N PHE A 8 -3.90 -20.10 7.35
CA PHE A 8 -5.35 -19.94 7.43
C PHE A 8 -5.95 -19.44 6.11
N LEU A 9 -5.34 -18.41 5.52
CA LEU A 9 -5.75 -17.85 4.23
C LEU A 9 -5.70 -18.89 3.10
N VAL A 10 -4.58 -19.61 2.99
CA VAL A 10 -4.42 -20.68 1.99
C VAL A 10 -5.46 -21.77 2.21
N LEU A 11 -5.71 -22.17 3.45
CA LEU A 11 -6.68 -23.21 3.77
C LEU A 11 -8.12 -22.77 3.44
N ALA A 12 -8.48 -21.52 3.75
CA ALA A 12 -9.77 -20.94 3.39
C ALA A 12 -10.00 -20.93 1.87
N VAL A 13 -9.01 -20.48 1.09
CA VAL A 13 -9.08 -20.49 -0.38
C VAL A 13 -9.25 -21.90 -0.92
N LEU A 14 -8.51 -22.87 -0.38
CA LEU A 14 -8.61 -24.28 -0.80
C LEU A 14 -9.98 -24.88 -0.48
N VAL A 15 -10.57 -24.53 0.67
CA VAL A 15 -11.92 -24.97 1.07
C VAL A 15 -12.97 -24.34 0.16
N ILE A 16 -12.91 -23.04 -0.09
CA ILE A 16 -13.84 -22.35 -1.00
C ILE A 16 -13.76 -22.96 -2.41
N ALA A 17 -12.55 -23.13 -2.95
CA ALA A 17 -12.34 -23.77 -4.24
C ALA A 17 -12.90 -25.19 -4.29
N TRP A 18 -12.80 -25.94 -3.19
CA TRP A 18 -13.37 -27.27 -3.08
C TRP A 18 -14.90 -27.25 -3.06
N CYS A 19 -15.52 -26.37 -2.28
CA CYS A 19 -16.97 -26.17 -2.27
C CYS A 19 -17.51 -25.78 -3.64
N ILE A 20 -16.81 -24.91 -4.37
CA ILE A 20 -17.17 -24.52 -5.74
C ILE A 20 -17.14 -25.74 -6.67
N GLN A 21 -16.12 -26.60 -6.58
CA GLN A 21 -16.05 -27.83 -7.39
C GLN A 21 -17.23 -28.78 -7.10
N VAL A 22 -17.62 -28.92 -5.83
CA VAL A 22 -18.77 -29.75 -5.43
C VAL A 22 -20.07 -29.16 -5.99
N TYR A 23 -20.26 -27.85 -5.86
CA TYR A 23 -21.42 -27.16 -6.42
C TYR A 23 -21.48 -27.31 -7.94
N GLN A 24 -20.35 -27.12 -8.64
CA GLN A 24 -20.28 -27.26 -10.10
C GLN A 24 -20.67 -28.67 -10.55
N LEU A 25 -20.18 -29.72 -9.88
CA LEU A 25 -20.58 -31.10 -10.19
C LEU A 25 -22.07 -31.34 -9.93
N ARG A 26 -22.61 -30.80 -8.85
CA ARG A 26 -24.03 -30.92 -8.54
C ARG A 26 -24.92 -30.21 -9.57
N ALA A 27 -24.49 -29.04 -10.04
CA ALA A 27 -25.22 -28.25 -11.02
C ALA A 27 -25.23 -28.88 -12.43
N VAL A 28 -24.49 -29.98 -12.65
CA VAL A 28 -24.53 -30.71 -13.91
C VAL A 28 -25.84 -31.48 -14.02
N THR A 29 -26.58 -31.19 -15.09
CA THR A 29 -27.76 -31.97 -15.46
C THR A 29 -27.37 -33.16 -16.34
N LEU A 30 -27.76 -34.34 -15.91
CA LEU A 30 -27.48 -35.63 -16.53
C LEU A 30 -28.72 -36.14 -17.26
N VAL A 31 -28.50 -36.86 -18.35
CA VAL A 31 -29.55 -37.57 -19.10
C VAL A 31 -29.27 -39.06 -19.12
N PRO A 32 -30.29 -39.93 -19.16
CA PRO A 32 -30.10 -41.36 -19.29
C PRO A 32 -29.34 -41.67 -20.57
N GLU A 33 -28.26 -42.43 -20.44
CA GLU A 33 -27.47 -42.84 -21.59
C GLU A 33 -28.29 -43.84 -22.41
N THR A 34 -28.56 -43.50 -23.66
CA THR A 34 -29.23 -44.36 -24.63
C THR A 34 -28.35 -44.47 -25.87
N PRO A 35 -27.47 -45.49 -25.97
CA PRO A 35 -26.57 -45.63 -27.11
C PRO A 35 -27.37 -45.88 -28.40
N GLN A 36 -27.23 -44.98 -29.36
CA GLN A 36 -27.83 -45.09 -30.69
C GLN A 36 -26.77 -45.55 -31.68
N PHE A 37 -26.97 -46.72 -32.29
CA PHE A 37 -26.01 -47.25 -33.25
C PHE A 37 -26.10 -46.52 -34.59
N VAL A 38 -24.95 -46.14 -35.13
CA VAL A 38 -24.81 -45.29 -36.32
C VAL A 38 -23.83 -45.90 -37.32
N ASP A 39 -23.90 -45.46 -38.57
CA ASP A 39 -22.96 -45.84 -39.61
C ASP A 39 -21.69 -44.97 -39.57
N PHE A 40 -20.57 -45.49 -40.09
CA PHE A 40 -19.28 -44.80 -40.09
C PHE A 40 -19.33 -43.38 -40.69
N TYR A 41 -20.05 -43.21 -41.80
CA TYR A 41 -20.16 -41.92 -42.51
C TYR A 41 -20.96 -40.86 -41.75
N GLN A 42 -21.71 -41.25 -40.72
CA GLN A 42 -22.45 -40.31 -39.86
C GLN A 42 -21.57 -39.70 -38.77
N LEU A 43 -20.36 -40.21 -38.56
CA LEU A 43 -19.43 -39.68 -37.56
C LEU A 43 -18.80 -38.37 -38.09
N PRO A 44 -18.57 -37.37 -37.22
CA PRO A 44 -17.76 -36.21 -37.58
C PRO A 44 -16.33 -36.62 -37.96
N GLU A 45 -15.67 -35.83 -38.82
CA GLU A 45 -14.33 -36.10 -39.35
C GLU A 45 -13.29 -36.41 -38.25
N ASN A 46 -13.28 -35.61 -37.17
CA ASN A 46 -12.41 -35.84 -36.00
C ASN A 46 -12.60 -37.24 -35.39
N TYR A 47 -13.85 -37.68 -35.25
CA TYR A 47 -14.16 -39.00 -34.72
C TYR A 47 -13.79 -40.11 -35.71
N GLN A 48 -14.01 -39.91 -37.02
CA GLN A 48 -13.62 -40.89 -38.03
C GLN A 48 -12.12 -41.19 -37.99
N LEU A 49 -11.28 -40.15 -37.86
CA LEU A 49 -9.82 -40.30 -37.82
C LEU A 49 -9.36 -40.96 -36.51
N VAL A 50 -9.86 -40.49 -35.36
CA VAL A 50 -9.46 -41.00 -34.04
C VAL A 50 -9.94 -42.44 -33.81
N LEU A 51 -11.21 -42.72 -34.13
CA LEU A 51 -11.81 -44.05 -33.97
C LEU A 51 -11.35 -45.02 -35.07
N GLY A 52 -10.96 -44.51 -36.24
CA GLY A 52 -10.30 -45.29 -37.29
C GLY A 52 -8.99 -45.89 -36.82
N GLU A 53 -8.12 -45.09 -36.20
CA GLU A 53 -6.85 -45.59 -35.63
C GLU A 53 -7.11 -46.66 -34.53
N ALA A 54 -8.08 -46.42 -33.65
CA ALA A 54 -8.44 -47.40 -32.62
C ALA A 54 -8.94 -48.72 -33.22
N LYS A 55 -9.79 -48.64 -34.27
CA LYS A 55 -10.28 -49.80 -35.00
C LYS A 55 -9.12 -50.59 -35.62
N ASP A 56 -8.19 -49.90 -36.27
CA ASP A 56 -7.07 -50.56 -36.96
C ASP A 56 -6.17 -51.30 -35.95
N GLU A 57 -5.82 -50.66 -34.84
CA GLU A 57 -5.03 -51.31 -33.77
C GLU A 57 -5.75 -52.50 -33.13
N LEU A 58 -7.06 -52.39 -32.89
CA LEU A 58 -7.85 -53.51 -32.32
C LEU A 58 -8.02 -54.65 -33.33
N THR A 59 -8.14 -54.34 -34.62
CA THR A 59 -8.24 -55.37 -35.68
C THR A 59 -6.94 -56.19 -35.76
N MET A 60 -5.78 -55.57 -35.57
CA MET A 60 -4.50 -56.28 -35.48
C MET A 60 -4.42 -57.25 -34.29
N LEU A 61 -5.21 -57.01 -33.24
CA LEU A 61 -5.33 -57.89 -32.07
C LEU A 61 -6.42 -58.95 -32.20
N GLY A 62 -7.05 -59.11 -33.38
CA GLY A 62 -8.06 -60.13 -33.62
C GLY A 62 -9.50 -59.71 -33.29
N PHE A 63 -9.75 -58.41 -33.07
CA PHE A 63 -11.11 -57.88 -32.95
C PHE A 63 -11.77 -57.68 -34.31
N SER A 64 -13.08 -57.92 -34.36
CA SER A 64 -13.93 -57.84 -35.55
C SER A 64 -15.34 -57.33 -35.18
N ASN A 65 -16.24 -57.21 -36.15
CA ASN A 65 -17.64 -56.75 -35.97
C ASN A 65 -17.73 -55.35 -35.33
N VAL A 66 -17.26 -54.34 -36.06
CA VAL A 66 -17.26 -52.95 -35.59
C VAL A 66 -18.68 -52.38 -35.57
N LEU A 67 -19.09 -51.84 -34.42
CA LEU A 67 -20.34 -51.09 -34.27
C LEU A 67 -20.04 -49.70 -33.73
N TYR A 68 -20.40 -48.67 -34.48
CA TYR A 68 -20.32 -47.29 -34.01
C TYR A 68 -21.61 -46.90 -33.29
N TYR A 69 -21.48 -46.04 -32.29
CA TYR A 69 -22.62 -45.56 -31.53
C TYR A 69 -22.46 -44.10 -31.14
N ALA A 70 -23.58 -43.40 -31.08
CA ALA A 70 -23.75 -42.06 -30.56
C ALA A 70 -24.35 -42.14 -29.15
N TYR A 71 -23.84 -41.34 -28.22
CA TYR A 71 -24.31 -41.32 -26.83
C TYR A 71 -24.27 -39.90 -26.25
N ARG A 72 -25.09 -39.65 -25.23
CA ARG A 72 -25.17 -38.38 -24.51
C ARG A 72 -25.30 -38.65 -23.02
N TYR A 73 -24.47 -37.99 -22.22
CA TYR A 73 -24.51 -38.08 -20.74
C TYR A 73 -24.90 -36.76 -20.08
N LEU A 74 -24.62 -35.63 -20.73
CA LEU A 74 -24.91 -34.30 -20.21
C LEU A 74 -26.08 -33.68 -20.99
N ALA A 75 -27.07 -33.14 -20.29
CA ALA A 75 -28.18 -32.44 -20.93
C ALA A 75 -27.72 -31.19 -21.71
N SER A 76 -26.59 -30.62 -21.29
CA SER A 76 -25.97 -29.44 -21.89
C SER A 76 -25.08 -29.75 -23.11
N ASP A 77 -24.81 -31.02 -23.44
CA ASP A 77 -24.05 -31.37 -24.64
C ASP A 77 -24.91 -31.12 -25.89
N ALA A 78 -24.53 -30.12 -26.69
CA ALA A 78 -25.24 -29.77 -27.93
C ALA A 78 -25.21 -30.90 -28.96
N GLU A 79 -24.04 -31.53 -29.14
CA GLU A 79 -23.81 -32.64 -30.06
C GLU A 79 -23.61 -33.96 -29.30
N PRO A 80 -24.07 -35.12 -29.81
CA PRO A 80 -23.76 -36.41 -29.21
C PRO A 80 -22.26 -36.70 -29.30
N ARG A 81 -21.76 -37.55 -28.40
CA ARG A 81 -20.41 -38.13 -28.47
C ARG A 81 -20.48 -39.44 -29.23
N PHE A 82 -19.35 -39.87 -29.79
CA PHE A 82 -19.26 -41.11 -30.53
C PHE A 82 -18.19 -42.03 -29.96
N GLY A 83 -18.47 -43.33 -30.05
CA GLY A 83 -17.52 -44.39 -29.74
C GLY A 83 -17.72 -45.56 -30.69
N LEU A 84 -16.90 -46.59 -30.50
CA LEU A 84 -17.04 -47.84 -31.22
C LEU A 84 -16.96 -49.02 -30.24
N TRP A 85 -17.61 -50.12 -30.62
CA TRP A 85 -17.47 -51.43 -30.00
C TRP A 85 -16.97 -52.44 -31.02
N LEU A 86 -16.16 -53.40 -30.56
CA LEU A 86 -15.78 -54.59 -31.32
C LEU A 86 -15.91 -55.85 -30.45
N SER A 87 -16.06 -57.00 -31.11
CA SER A 87 -15.97 -58.32 -30.50
C SER A 87 -14.70 -59.04 -30.95
N HIS A 88 -14.00 -59.70 -30.04
CA HIS A 88 -12.85 -60.52 -30.41
C HIS A 88 -13.31 -61.81 -31.15
N ALA A 89 -12.60 -62.22 -32.20
CA ALA A 89 -12.97 -63.37 -33.03
C ALA A 89 -12.82 -64.73 -32.32
N GLN A 90 -11.77 -64.89 -31.51
CA GLN A 90 -11.43 -66.16 -30.82
C GLN A 90 -11.79 -66.18 -29.31
N TYR A 91 -11.53 -65.09 -28.58
CA TYR A 91 -11.82 -64.98 -27.15
C TYR A 91 -13.17 -64.30 -26.88
N PRO A 92 -13.88 -64.62 -25.79
CA PRO A 92 -15.14 -63.97 -25.40
C PRO A 92 -14.92 -62.57 -24.78
N VAL A 93 -14.26 -61.68 -25.53
CA VAL A 93 -13.87 -60.34 -25.10
C VAL A 93 -14.52 -59.29 -25.99
N LEU A 94 -15.10 -58.27 -25.38
CA LEU A 94 -15.57 -57.06 -26.07
C LEU A 94 -14.58 -55.92 -25.83
N ALA A 95 -14.37 -55.08 -26.84
CA ALA A 95 -13.59 -53.85 -26.71
C ALA A 95 -14.49 -52.64 -26.98
N GLN A 96 -14.40 -51.64 -26.11
CA GLN A 96 -14.98 -50.32 -26.33
C GLN A 96 -13.83 -49.33 -26.53
N ALA A 97 -13.92 -48.51 -27.58
CA ALA A 97 -13.04 -47.35 -27.74
C ALA A 97 -13.85 -46.07 -27.78
N VAL A 98 -13.42 -45.08 -27.00
CA VAL A 98 -14.04 -43.75 -26.91
C VAL A 98 -12.97 -42.68 -27.05
N LEU A 99 -13.33 -41.55 -27.65
CA LEU A 99 -12.42 -40.42 -27.81
C LEU A 99 -12.04 -39.85 -26.44
N ALA A 100 -10.73 -39.66 -26.22
CA ALA A 100 -10.17 -39.14 -24.98
C ALA A 100 -8.92 -38.31 -25.24
N ALA A 101 -8.89 -37.05 -24.76
CA ALA A 101 -7.74 -36.15 -24.94
C ALA A 101 -6.44 -36.63 -24.29
N ASN A 102 -6.57 -37.37 -23.19
CA ASN A 102 -5.49 -38.09 -22.53
C ASN A 102 -5.76 -39.60 -22.68
N GLY A 103 -5.95 -40.05 -23.91
CA GLY A 103 -6.19 -41.44 -24.22
C GLY A 103 -5.02 -42.36 -23.86
N SER A 104 -5.29 -43.67 -23.95
CA SER A 104 -4.34 -44.72 -23.63
C SER A 104 -3.11 -44.65 -24.54
N PHE A 105 -1.92 -44.89 -23.97
CA PHE A 105 -0.67 -45.04 -24.74
C PHE A 105 -0.28 -43.82 -25.60
N GLY A 106 -0.74 -42.62 -25.26
CA GLY A 106 -0.46 -41.41 -26.06
C GLY A 106 -1.36 -41.24 -27.30
N ARG A 107 -2.44 -42.04 -27.40
CA ARG A 107 -3.46 -41.95 -28.46
C ARG A 107 -4.59 -40.97 -28.10
N GLY A 108 -5.42 -40.64 -29.08
CA GLY A 108 -6.64 -39.85 -28.92
C GLY A 108 -7.86 -40.59 -28.40
N TYR A 109 -7.69 -41.82 -27.89
CA TYR A 109 -8.79 -42.67 -27.44
C TYR A 109 -8.43 -43.47 -26.18
N GLU A 110 -9.43 -43.78 -25.38
CA GLU A 110 -9.36 -44.74 -24.27
C GLU A 110 -9.98 -46.06 -24.73
N ILE A 111 -9.38 -47.18 -24.31
CA ILE A 111 -9.88 -48.53 -24.61
C ILE A 111 -10.19 -49.24 -23.29
N THR A 112 -11.37 -49.84 -23.25
CA THR A 112 -11.81 -50.72 -22.17
C THR A 112 -12.15 -52.09 -22.75
N PHE A 113 -11.57 -53.14 -22.19
CA PHE A 113 -11.89 -54.52 -22.50
C PHE A 113 -12.87 -55.09 -21.50
N TYR A 114 -13.87 -55.85 -21.96
CA TYR A 114 -14.91 -56.46 -21.14
C TYR A 114 -14.95 -57.97 -21.36
N SER A 115 -14.97 -58.73 -20.27
CA SER A 115 -15.14 -60.19 -20.29
C SER A 115 -16.17 -60.63 -19.26
N ALA A 116 -17.19 -61.37 -19.71
CA ALA A 116 -18.19 -61.96 -18.84
C ALA A 116 -17.64 -63.23 -18.16
N LEU A 117 -17.82 -63.33 -16.85
CA LEU A 117 -17.39 -64.45 -16.03
C LEU A 117 -18.53 -65.45 -15.80
N SER A 118 -18.18 -66.68 -15.41
CA SER A 118 -19.14 -67.76 -15.15
C SER A 118 -20.13 -67.48 -14.02
N ASN A 119 -19.84 -66.54 -13.13
CA ASN A 119 -20.68 -66.12 -12.00
C ASN A 119 -21.64 -64.95 -12.36
N SER A 120 -21.90 -64.71 -13.64
CA SER A 120 -22.73 -63.60 -14.15
C SER A 120 -22.19 -62.20 -13.87
N SER A 121 -20.97 -62.07 -13.33
CA SER A 121 -20.27 -60.78 -13.24
C SER A 121 -19.46 -60.51 -14.51
N THR A 122 -19.22 -59.24 -14.82
CA THR A 122 -18.35 -58.80 -15.91
C THR A 122 -17.15 -58.09 -15.32
N LYS A 123 -15.96 -58.39 -15.84
CA LYS A 123 -14.75 -57.62 -15.54
C LYS A 123 -14.42 -56.71 -16.71
N ALA A 124 -14.16 -55.45 -16.39
CA ALA A 124 -13.65 -54.45 -17.32
C ALA A 124 -12.20 -54.11 -17.00
N SER A 125 -11.33 -54.03 -18.00
CA SER A 125 -9.94 -53.62 -17.84
C SER A 125 -9.60 -52.48 -18.77
N ARG A 126 -8.89 -51.48 -18.26
CA ARG A 126 -8.39 -50.34 -19.03
C ARG A 126 -6.96 -49.98 -18.63
N ASN A 127 -6.26 -49.27 -19.49
CA ASN A 127 -4.89 -48.83 -19.20
C ASN A 127 -4.87 -47.76 -18.10
N GLN A 128 -5.62 -46.68 -18.32
CA GLN A 128 -5.67 -45.51 -17.44
C GLN A 128 -7.05 -44.90 -17.49
N GLY A 129 -7.49 -44.41 -16.34
CA GLY A 129 -8.65 -43.55 -16.19
C GLY A 129 -8.91 -43.34 -14.71
N ALA A 130 -9.47 -42.19 -14.34
CA ALA A 130 -9.96 -42.00 -12.99
C ALA A 130 -10.97 -43.14 -12.72
N GLU A 131 -10.85 -43.84 -11.58
CA GLU A 131 -11.80 -44.87 -11.04
C GLU A 131 -13.27 -44.41 -10.95
N VAL A 132 -13.57 -43.28 -11.56
CA VAL A 132 -14.75 -42.49 -11.45
C VAL A 132 -15.62 -42.75 -12.67
N GLU A 133 -15.91 -44.03 -12.91
CA GLU A 133 -17.07 -44.38 -13.71
C GLU A 133 -18.32 -43.98 -12.91
N PHE A 134 -19.31 -43.44 -13.61
CA PHE A 134 -20.52 -42.92 -13.01
C PHE A 134 -21.34 -44.09 -12.46
N SER A 135 -21.06 -44.51 -11.23
CA SER A 135 -21.77 -45.60 -10.55
C SER A 135 -21.84 -46.91 -11.37
N PRO A 136 -20.71 -47.63 -11.55
CA PRO A 136 -20.72 -48.88 -12.31
C PRO A 136 -21.75 -49.86 -11.73
N PRO A 137 -22.40 -50.69 -12.58
CA PRO A 137 -23.31 -51.71 -12.11
C PRO A 137 -22.62 -52.68 -11.13
N ASP A 138 -23.33 -53.19 -10.13
CA ASP A 138 -22.82 -54.18 -9.16
C ASP A 138 -22.27 -55.46 -9.81
N TRP A 139 -22.75 -55.80 -11.01
CA TRP A 139 -22.21 -56.91 -11.78
C TRP A 139 -20.92 -56.55 -12.53
N LEU A 140 -20.52 -55.28 -12.62
CA LEU A 140 -19.34 -54.81 -13.33
C LEU A 140 -18.22 -54.46 -12.35
N THR A 141 -17.06 -55.10 -12.51
CA THR A 141 -15.84 -54.74 -11.77
C THR A 141 -14.82 -54.13 -12.73
N LEU A 142 -14.50 -52.85 -12.56
CA LEU A 142 -13.52 -52.13 -13.36
C LEU A 142 -12.13 -52.17 -12.70
N THR A 143 -11.12 -52.63 -13.43
CA THR A 143 -9.73 -52.69 -12.97
C THR A 143 -8.81 -51.88 -13.90
N ASN A 144 -7.92 -51.10 -13.28
CA ASN A 144 -6.86 -50.40 -14.01
C ASN A 144 -5.64 -51.32 -14.12
N HIS A 145 -5.17 -51.56 -15.34
CA HIS A 145 -3.98 -52.35 -15.64
C HIS A 145 -2.96 -51.47 -16.40
N PRO A 146 -2.08 -50.75 -15.68
CA PRO A 146 -1.04 -49.93 -16.29
C PRO A 146 -0.20 -50.78 -17.24
N SER A 147 -0.23 -50.45 -18.52
CA SER A 147 0.38 -51.23 -19.59
C SER A 147 1.16 -50.30 -20.53
N ALA A 148 2.23 -50.80 -21.14
CA ALA A 148 3.07 -50.01 -22.04
C ALA A 148 2.45 -49.83 -23.44
N ASN A 149 1.66 -50.80 -23.90
CA ASN A 149 0.96 -50.77 -25.18
C ASN A 149 -0.36 -51.56 -25.12
N LEU A 150 -1.17 -51.44 -26.19
CA LEU A 150 -2.49 -52.07 -26.27
C LEU A 150 -2.42 -53.61 -26.19
N GLY A 151 -1.43 -54.22 -26.83
CA GLY A 151 -1.25 -55.68 -26.78
C GLY A 151 -0.95 -56.19 -25.37
N GLN A 152 -0.13 -55.46 -24.60
CA GLN A 152 0.14 -55.79 -23.21
C GLN A 152 -1.10 -55.61 -22.32
N LEU A 153 -1.91 -54.57 -22.55
CA LEU A 153 -3.18 -54.41 -21.85
C LEU A 153 -4.13 -55.58 -22.13
N PHE A 154 -4.23 -55.99 -23.39
CA PHE A 154 -5.05 -57.13 -23.79
C PHE A 154 -4.53 -58.44 -23.18
N HIS A 155 -3.22 -58.66 -23.20
CA HIS A 155 -2.60 -59.82 -22.54
C HIS A 155 -2.84 -59.81 -21.02
N ASN A 156 -2.71 -58.64 -20.36
CA ASN A 156 -2.95 -58.48 -18.93
C ASN A 156 -4.42 -58.71 -18.55
N HIS A 157 -5.34 -58.26 -19.41
CA HIS A 157 -6.76 -58.60 -19.30
C HIS A 157 -6.88 -60.12 -19.29
N LEU A 158 -6.39 -60.80 -20.35
CA LEU A 158 -6.47 -62.25 -20.49
C LEU A 158 -5.82 -63.05 -19.33
N SER A 159 -4.66 -62.62 -18.84
CA SER A 159 -3.86 -63.36 -17.85
C SER A 159 -4.46 -63.36 -16.44
N HIS A 160 -5.32 -62.39 -16.11
CA HIS A 160 -6.02 -62.34 -14.83
C HIS A 160 -7.31 -63.19 -14.82
N PHE A 161 -7.59 -63.94 -15.89
CA PHE A 161 -8.77 -64.81 -15.98
C PHE A 161 -8.42 -66.28 -15.70
N SER A 162 -8.65 -66.70 -14.46
CA SER A 162 -8.53 -68.10 -14.02
C SER A 162 -9.82 -68.91 -14.20
N ALA A 163 -10.94 -68.25 -14.52
CA ALA A 163 -12.22 -68.88 -14.78
C ALA A 163 -12.47 -68.92 -16.30
N PRO A 164 -13.03 -70.00 -16.85
CA PRO A 164 -13.47 -70.00 -18.24
C PRO A 164 -14.54 -68.92 -18.40
N ALA A 165 -14.21 -67.86 -19.15
CA ALA A 165 -15.20 -66.91 -19.62
C ALA A 165 -16.26 -67.67 -20.43
N LEU A 166 -17.52 -67.23 -20.37
CA LEU A 166 -18.63 -67.88 -21.07
C LEU A 166 -18.26 -68.17 -22.54
N THR A 167 -18.57 -69.36 -23.02
CA THR A 167 -18.31 -69.79 -24.42
C THR A 167 -19.13 -69.01 -25.44
N THR A 168 -20.17 -68.28 -25.01
CA THR A 168 -21.02 -67.46 -25.88
C THR A 168 -20.93 -65.99 -25.48
N GLN A 169 -20.48 -65.15 -26.42
CA GLN A 169 -20.45 -63.70 -26.22
C GLN A 169 -21.87 -63.14 -26.27
N PRO A 170 -22.26 -62.24 -25.35
CA PRO A 170 -23.48 -61.48 -25.51
C PRO A 170 -23.36 -60.60 -26.77
N PRO A 171 -24.44 -60.44 -27.56
CA PRO A 171 -24.39 -59.56 -28.72
C PRO A 171 -24.05 -58.13 -28.28
N VAL A 172 -23.04 -57.54 -28.91
CA VAL A 172 -22.44 -56.23 -28.56
C VAL A 172 -23.50 -55.15 -28.32
N ARG A 173 -24.54 -55.12 -29.17
CA ARG A 173 -25.67 -54.18 -29.06
C ARG A 173 -26.43 -54.35 -27.75
N ALA A 174 -26.76 -55.58 -27.37
CA ALA A 174 -27.50 -55.85 -26.14
C ALA A 174 -26.63 -55.54 -24.91
N PHE A 175 -25.35 -55.91 -24.95
CA PHE A 175 -24.41 -55.63 -23.86
C PHE A 175 -24.26 -54.12 -23.61
N ALA A 176 -24.05 -53.32 -24.66
CA ALA A 176 -23.91 -51.87 -24.54
C ALA A 176 -25.19 -51.21 -24.01
N GLN A 177 -26.37 -51.66 -24.45
CA GLN A 177 -27.66 -51.15 -23.98
C GLN A 177 -27.92 -51.52 -22.51
N GLN A 178 -27.59 -52.75 -22.10
CA GLN A 178 -27.71 -53.21 -20.73
C GLN A 178 -26.78 -52.42 -19.79
N LEU A 179 -25.52 -52.26 -20.19
CA LEU A 179 -24.53 -51.51 -19.41
C LEU A 179 -25.02 -50.08 -19.14
N ALA A 180 -25.49 -49.37 -20.16
CA ALA A 180 -26.01 -48.01 -20.03
C ALA A 180 -27.24 -47.94 -19.11
N ALA A 181 -28.21 -48.85 -19.29
CA ALA A 181 -29.44 -48.89 -18.51
C ALA A 181 -29.21 -49.21 -17.03
N ASP A 182 -28.37 -50.21 -16.74
CA ASP A 182 -28.07 -50.64 -15.38
C ASP A 182 -27.24 -49.60 -14.61
N THR A 183 -26.33 -48.91 -15.31
CA THR A 183 -25.53 -47.82 -14.72
C THR A 183 -26.45 -46.69 -14.23
N TRP A 184 -27.43 -46.30 -15.05
CA TRP A 184 -28.40 -45.27 -14.69
C TRP A 184 -29.34 -45.71 -13.55
N SER A 185 -29.91 -46.91 -13.64
CA SER A 185 -30.84 -47.42 -12.64
C SER A 185 -30.19 -47.59 -11.26
N GLN A 186 -28.95 -48.10 -11.21
CA GLN A 186 -28.22 -48.22 -9.96
C GLN A 186 -27.82 -46.88 -9.36
N ALA A 187 -27.49 -45.89 -10.19
CA ALA A 187 -27.21 -44.54 -9.69
C ALA A 187 -28.43 -43.93 -8.97
N LEU A 188 -29.64 -44.17 -9.51
CA LEU A 188 -30.91 -43.77 -8.87
C LEU A 188 -31.15 -44.55 -7.57
N GLN A 189 -31.06 -45.88 -7.61
CA GLN A 189 -31.30 -46.74 -6.44
C GLN A 189 -30.35 -46.43 -5.28
N LYS A 190 -29.07 -46.14 -5.56
CA LYS A 190 -28.05 -45.80 -4.56
C LYS A 190 -28.13 -44.33 -4.10
N GLY A 191 -29.12 -43.55 -4.53
CA GLY A 191 -29.26 -42.13 -4.18
C GLY A 191 -28.08 -41.26 -4.63
N ARG A 192 -27.35 -41.69 -5.67
CA ARG A 192 -26.22 -40.94 -6.24
C ARG A 192 -26.71 -39.81 -7.13
N ILE A 193 -27.87 -40.00 -7.75
CA ILE A 193 -28.59 -38.98 -8.52
C ILE A 193 -30.05 -38.90 -8.11
N HIS A 194 -30.65 -37.72 -8.32
CA HIS A 194 -32.07 -37.46 -8.13
C HIS A 194 -32.67 -36.94 -9.43
N LEU A 195 -33.89 -37.40 -9.76
CA LEU A 195 -34.64 -36.90 -10.90
C LEU A 195 -35.25 -35.54 -10.55
N ASP A 196 -34.94 -34.54 -11.37
CA ASP A 196 -35.53 -33.20 -11.32
C ASP A 196 -36.74 -33.14 -12.28
N GLN A 197 -36.63 -33.83 -13.42
CA GLN A 197 -37.68 -34.04 -14.42
C GLN A 197 -37.59 -35.49 -14.95
N PRO A 198 -38.58 -36.00 -15.73
CA PRO A 198 -38.65 -37.42 -16.11
C PRO A 198 -37.35 -38.00 -16.71
N ASN A 199 -36.55 -37.18 -17.40
CA ASN A 199 -35.29 -37.60 -18.02
C ASN A 199 -34.09 -36.69 -17.66
N LEU A 200 -34.22 -35.86 -16.62
CA LEU A 200 -33.13 -34.97 -16.17
C LEU A 200 -32.81 -35.28 -14.73
N ALA A 201 -31.57 -35.67 -14.47
CA ALA A 201 -31.08 -35.97 -13.14
C ALA A 201 -29.98 -35.01 -12.71
N GLN A 202 -29.83 -34.82 -11.40
CA GLN A 202 -28.70 -34.10 -10.80
C GLN A 202 -28.00 -34.99 -9.77
N MET A 203 -26.70 -34.80 -9.57
CA MET A 203 -25.96 -35.52 -8.54
C MET A 203 -26.42 -35.12 -7.14
N SER A 204 -26.52 -36.09 -6.22
CA SER A 204 -26.72 -35.79 -4.80
C SER A 204 -25.50 -35.06 -4.22
N TRP A 205 -25.69 -34.23 -3.20
CA TRP A 205 -24.61 -33.48 -2.58
C TRP A 205 -23.49 -34.39 -2.08
N LEU A 206 -23.85 -35.49 -1.41
CA LEU A 206 -22.90 -36.46 -0.88
C LEU A 206 -22.11 -37.13 -2.02
N TYR A 207 -22.76 -37.48 -3.12
CA TYR A 207 -22.09 -38.09 -4.26
C TYR A 207 -21.19 -37.10 -5.00
N ALA A 208 -21.62 -35.84 -5.19
CA ALA A 208 -20.78 -34.79 -5.73
C ALA A 208 -19.50 -34.57 -4.87
N LEU A 209 -19.63 -34.60 -3.54
CA LEU A 209 -18.51 -34.55 -2.60
C LEU A 209 -17.53 -35.72 -2.79
N GLN A 210 -18.06 -36.95 -2.84
CA GLN A 210 -17.28 -38.17 -3.07
C GLN A 210 -16.58 -38.13 -4.43
N MET A 211 -17.24 -37.62 -5.46
CA MET A 211 -16.68 -37.44 -6.80
C MET A 211 -15.47 -36.50 -6.80
N VAL A 212 -15.58 -35.30 -6.20
CA VAL A 212 -14.45 -34.36 -6.13
C VAL A 212 -13.25 -34.98 -5.39
N THR A 213 -13.50 -35.69 -4.29
CA THR A 213 -12.42 -36.34 -3.53
C THR A 213 -11.74 -37.48 -4.31
N ARG A 214 -12.50 -38.30 -5.04
CA ARG A 214 -11.95 -39.36 -5.92
C ARG A 214 -11.14 -38.79 -7.07
N LEU A 215 -11.62 -37.73 -7.73
CA LEU A 215 -10.90 -37.05 -8.80
C LEU A 215 -9.54 -36.49 -8.33
N LYS A 216 -9.46 -36.00 -7.09
CA LYS A 216 -8.19 -35.53 -6.49
C LYS A 216 -7.24 -36.66 -6.09
N LYS A 217 -7.77 -37.82 -5.67
CA LYS A 217 -6.99 -39.01 -5.28
C LYS A 217 -6.51 -39.86 -6.46
N THR A 218 -7.05 -39.64 -7.66
CA THR A 218 -6.62 -40.36 -8.86
C THR A 218 -5.13 -40.09 -9.10
N PRO A 219 -4.26 -41.12 -9.12
CA PRO A 219 -2.82 -40.92 -9.25
C PRO A 219 -2.51 -40.17 -10.54
N LYS A 220 -1.88 -39.00 -10.41
CA LYS A 220 -1.38 -38.19 -11.52
C LYS A 220 -0.13 -38.80 -12.18
N ASN A 221 0.29 -39.98 -11.75
CA ASN A 221 1.50 -40.62 -12.22
C ASN A 221 1.35 -40.81 -13.74
N ALA A 222 2.13 -39.99 -14.44
CA ALA A 222 2.34 -40.05 -15.86
C ALA A 222 2.93 -41.43 -16.18
N VAL A 223 2.06 -42.39 -16.50
CA VAL A 223 2.46 -43.41 -17.47
C VAL A 223 2.91 -42.62 -18.69
N GLN A 224 4.13 -42.92 -19.17
CA GLN A 224 4.72 -42.28 -20.34
C GLN A 224 3.62 -42.14 -21.40
N LEU A 225 3.22 -40.89 -21.66
CA LEU A 225 2.47 -40.59 -22.85
C LEU A 225 3.31 -41.17 -23.97
N GLY A 226 2.79 -42.18 -24.66
CA GLY A 226 3.46 -42.77 -25.80
C GLY A 226 3.81 -41.69 -26.83
N PRO A 227 4.60 -42.02 -27.85
CA PRO A 227 5.01 -41.07 -28.86
C PRO A 227 3.81 -40.29 -29.42
N PHE A 228 4.03 -39.02 -29.74
CA PHE A 228 3.02 -38.11 -30.28
C PHE A 228 2.22 -38.76 -31.42
N SER A 229 0.89 -38.70 -31.35
CA SER A 229 -0.02 -39.20 -32.38
C SER A 229 -0.93 -38.08 -32.91
N PRO A 230 -1.25 -38.06 -34.22
CA PRO A 230 -2.22 -37.12 -34.79
C PRO A 230 -3.60 -37.22 -34.14
N SER A 231 -4.08 -38.44 -33.81
CA SER A 231 -5.37 -38.64 -33.16
C SER A 231 -5.47 -37.97 -31.80
N ARG A 232 -4.37 -37.92 -31.03
CA ARG A 232 -4.35 -37.23 -29.74
C ARG A 232 -4.61 -35.73 -29.89
N THR A 233 -4.02 -35.10 -30.91
CA THR A 233 -4.26 -33.68 -31.20
C THR A 233 -5.72 -33.44 -31.57
N LEU A 234 -6.30 -34.30 -32.41
CA LEU A 234 -7.70 -34.23 -32.82
C LEU A 234 -8.65 -34.45 -31.64
N ALA A 235 -8.37 -35.41 -30.77
CA ALA A 235 -9.18 -35.67 -29.58
C ALA A 235 -9.18 -34.49 -28.59
N LYS A 236 -8.00 -33.86 -28.41
CA LYS A 236 -7.85 -32.64 -27.62
C LYS A 236 -8.59 -31.45 -28.23
N GLU A 237 -8.48 -31.25 -29.53
CA GLU A 237 -9.19 -30.19 -30.25
C GLU A 237 -10.71 -30.37 -30.11
N GLU A 238 -11.21 -31.58 -30.30
CA GLU A 238 -12.63 -31.90 -30.16
C GLU A 238 -13.16 -31.68 -28.73
N GLU A 239 -12.40 -32.08 -27.71
CA GLU A 239 -12.77 -31.81 -26.30
C GLU A 239 -12.78 -30.31 -26.01
N TRP A 240 -11.80 -29.55 -26.52
CA TRP A 240 -11.74 -28.10 -26.36
C TRP A 240 -12.91 -27.40 -27.08
N ARG A 241 -13.19 -27.76 -28.34
CA ARG A 241 -14.30 -27.24 -29.16
C ARG A 241 -15.63 -27.40 -28.44
N ARG A 242 -15.89 -28.61 -27.92
CA ARG A 242 -17.12 -28.91 -27.15
C ARG A 242 -17.21 -28.11 -25.86
N GLY A 243 -16.07 -27.86 -25.20
CA GLY A 243 -16.01 -27.01 -24.02
C GLY A 243 -16.48 -25.58 -24.28
N GLN A 244 -16.21 -25.05 -25.48
CA GLN A 244 -16.62 -23.70 -25.89
C GLN A 244 -18.11 -23.59 -26.23
N GLN A 245 -18.73 -24.69 -26.67
CA GLN A 245 -20.14 -24.75 -27.08
C GLN A 245 -21.14 -24.91 -25.91
N LYS A 246 -20.67 -24.99 -24.66
CA LYS A 246 -21.58 -25.17 -23.51
C LYS A 246 -22.64 -24.05 -23.47
N PRO A 247 -23.94 -24.38 -23.42
CA PRO A 247 -25.00 -23.40 -23.35
C PRO A 247 -24.81 -22.52 -22.12
N GLN A 248 -24.88 -21.20 -22.32
CA GLN A 248 -24.81 -20.22 -21.22
C GLN A 248 -25.87 -20.56 -20.17
N ALA A 249 -25.45 -20.71 -18.91
CA ALA A 249 -26.38 -20.86 -17.81
C ALA A 249 -27.25 -19.58 -17.72
N LYS A 250 -28.52 -19.71 -18.08
CA LYS A 250 -29.46 -18.60 -18.29
C LYS A 250 -29.88 -17.85 -17.02
N SER A 251 -29.56 -18.34 -15.82
CA SER A 251 -30.08 -17.71 -14.59
C SER A 251 -29.21 -16.53 -14.15
N ASN A 252 -29.62 -15.33 -14.56
CA ASN A 252 -29.08 -14.07 -14.03
C ASN A 252 -29.24 -13.97 -12.49
N TRP A 253 -30.26 -14.63 -11.93
CA TRP A 253 -30.50 -14.69 -10.49
C TRP A 253 -29.35 -15.35 -9.73
N ASN A 254 -28.83 -16.47 -10.25
CA ASN A 254 -27.72 -17.18 -9.60
C ASN A 254 -26.44 -16.32 -9.58
N LYS A 255 -26.21 -15.53 -10.64
CA LYS A 255 -25.08 -14.59 -10.72
C LYS A 255 -25.23 -13.46 -9.71
N LEU A 256 -26.44 -12.89 -9.57
CA LEU A 256 -26.73 -11.85 -8.60
C LEU A 256 -26.54 -12.36 -7.16
N VAL A 257 -27.08 -13.53 -6.83
CA VAL A 257 -26.91 -14.15 -5.51
C VAL A 257 -25.44 -14.41 -5.22
N LEU A 258 -24.66 -14.91 -6.19
CA LEU A 258 -23.23 -15.14 -6.02
C LEU A 258 -22.46 -13.82 -5.81
N PHE A 259 -22.77 -12.78 -6.58
CA PHE A 259 -22.19 -11.45 -6.43
C PHE A 259 -22.43 -10.92 -5.01
N LEU A 260 -23.70 -10.86 -4.57
CA LEU A 260 -24.07 -10.36 -3.25
C LEU A 260 -23.45 -11.18 -2.12
N ALA A 261 -23.51 -12.52 -2.20
CA ALA A 261 -22.92 -13.39 -1.20
C ALA A 261 -21.40 -13.20 -1.11
N SER A 262 -20.72 -13.09 -2.24
CA SER A 262 -19.27 -12.86 -2.28
C SER A 262 -18.89 -11.48 -1.73
N MET A 263 -19.68 -10.44 -2.02
CA MET A 263 -19.47 -9.08 -1.56
C MET A 263 -19.64 -8.97 -0.04
N VAL A 264 -20.70 -9.60 0.52
CA VAL A 264 -20.91 -9.65 1.97
C VAL A 264 -19.77 -10.39 2.66
N LEU A 265 -19.35 -11.54 2.11
CA LEU A 265 -18.23 -12.30 2.68
C LEU A 265 -16.92 -11.50 2.63
N PHE A 266 -16.68 -10.75 1.56
CA PHE A 266 -15.52 -9.87 1.43
C PHE A 266 -15.55 -8.73 2.46
N GLY A 267 -16.68 -8.06 2.62
CA GLY A 267 -16.85 -6.99 3.61
C GLY A 267 -16.69 -7.50 5.04
N LEU A 268 -17.31 -8.65 5.36
CA LEU A 268 -17.15 -9.30 6.67
C LEU A 268 -15.72 -9.74 6.92
N ALA A 269 -15.04 -10.29 5.92
CA ALA A 269 -13.63 -10.59 6.00
C ALA A 269 -12.89 -9.29 6.38
N PHE A 270 -12.77 -8.32 5.48
CA PHE A 270 -11.95 -7.13 5.74
C PHE A 270 -12.35 -6.34 6.99
N GLY A 271 -13.64 -6.26 7.33
CA GLY A 271 -14.09 -5.64 8.58
C GLY A 271 -13.67 -6.39 9.85
N LEU A 272 -13.47 -7.71 9.80
CA LEU A 272 -13.05 -8.51 10.96
C LEU A 272 -11.52 -8.54 11.16
N SER A 273 -10.71 -8.51 10.10
CA SER A 273 -9.24 -8.48 10.28
C SER A 273 -8.65 -7.08 10.35
N LEU A 274 -9.38 -6.08 9.85
CA LEU A 274 -9.03 -4.68 9.99
C LEU A 274 -10.11 -3.98 10.83
N ASP A 275 -10.07 -2.65 10.84
CA ASP A 275 -11.18 -1.84 11.33
C ASP A 275 -12.36 -1.85 10.32
N TRP A 276 -13.60 -1.79 10.82
CA TRP A 276 -14.82 -1.88 10.00
C TRP A 276 -14.93 -0.73 9.00
N GLN A 277 -14.50 0.48 9.39
CA GLN A 277 -14.51 1.64 8.51
C GLN A 277 -13.52 1.43 7.36
N LEU A 278 -12.29 0.99 7.66
CA LEU A 278 -11.28 0.69 6.64
C LEU A 278 -11.71 -0.46 5.71
N GLY A 279 -12.32 -1.52 6.27
CA GLY A 279 -12.83 -2.64 5.47
C GLY A 279 -13.92 -2.23 4.49
N LEU A 280 -14.84 -1.35 4.91
CA LEU A 280 -15.88 -0.78 4.04
C LEU A 280 -15.29 0.16 2.97
N MET A 281 -14.26 0.93 3.32
CA MET A 281 -13.55 1.78 2.35
C MET A 281 -12.86 0.95 1.27
N ILE A 282 -12.18 -0.15 1.65
CA ILE A 282 -11.56 -1.08 0.70
C ILE A 282 -12.62 -1.73 -0.19
N LEU A 283 -13.73 -2.19 0.39
CA LEU A 283 -14.85 -2.76 -0.37
C LEU A 283 -15.39 -1.77 -1.41
N ALA A 284 -15.60 -0.51 -1.03
CA ALA A 284 -16.09 0.52 -1.94
C ALA A 284 -15.09 0.80 -3.08
N ALA A 285 -13.79 0.89 -2.77
CA ALA A 285 -12.75 1.13 -3.76
C ALA A 285 -12.62 -0.03 -4.75
N VAL A 286 -12.62 -1.27 -4.27
CA VAL A 286 -12.61 -2.48 -5.13
C VAL A 286 -13.88 -2.56 -5.96
N LEU A 287 -15.05 -2.29 -5.39
CA LEU A 287 -16.31 -2.33 -6.12
C LEU A 287 -16.33 -1.32 -7.27
N ILE A 288 -15.93 -0.06 -7.03
CA ILE A 288 -15.88 0.96 -8.08
C ILE A 288 -14.89 0.59 -9.17
N HIS A 289 -13.73 0.03 -8.79
CA HIS A 289 -12.73 -0.47 -9.72
C HIS A 289 -13.32 -1.56 -10.64
N GLU A 290 -13.91 -2.61 -10.07
CA GLU A 290 -14.50 -3.70 -10.87
C GLU A 290 -15.70 -3.26 -11.70
N LEU A 291 -16.53 -2.35 -11.18
CA LEU A 291 -17.63 -1.76 -11.95
C LEU A 291 -17.12 -1.04 -13.20
N GLY A 292 -15.95 -0.41 -13.12
CA GLY A 292 -15.27 0.18 -14.26
C GLY A 292 -14.96 -0.83 -15.37
N HIS A 293 -14.35 -1.97 -15.02
CA HIS A 293 -14.14 -3.07 -15.97
C HIS A 293 -15.45 -3.60 -16.53
N TRP A 294 -16.45 -3.80 -15.68
CA TRP A 294 -17.74 -4.35 -16.07
C TRP A 294 -18.47 -3.43 -17.06
N ILE A 295 -18.49 -2.13 -16.80
CA ILE A 295 -19.05 -1.12 -17.73
C ILE A 295 -18.28 -1.16 -19.06
N GLY A 296 -16.95 -1.21 -19.03
CA GLY A 296 -16.14 -1.34 -20.25
C GLY A 296 -16.49 -2.60 -21.05
N MET A 297 -16.65 -3.73 -20.36
CA MET A 297 -17.06 -5.00 -20.97
C MET A 297 -18.44 -4.89 -21.64
N LEU A 298 -19.42 -4.27 -20.97
CA LEU A 298 -20.76 -4.03 -21.54
C LEU A 298 -20.69 -3.13 -22.79
N VAL A 299 -19.99 -2.01 -22.71
CA VAL A 299 -19.84 -1.04 -23.81
C VAL A 299 -19.21 -1.68 -25.05
N PHE A 300 -18.25 -2.59 -24.86
CA PHE A 300 -17.59 -3.28 -25.97
C PHE A 300 -18.21 -4.64 -26.36
N GLY A 301 -19.38 -4.97 -25.81
CA GLY A 301 -20.19 -6.11 -26.24
C GLY A 301 -19.72 -7.47 -25.70
N TYR A 302 -19.02 -7.52 -24.57
CA TYR A 302 -18.70 -8.78 -23.91
C TYR A 302 -19.99 -9.46 -23.46
N SER A 303 -20.02 -10.79 -23.58
CA SER A 303 -21.13 -11.62 -23.12
C SER A 303 -20.79 -12.33 -21.82
N ASP A 304 -21.80 -12.80 -21.09
CA ASP A 304 -21.61 -13.63 -19.89
C ASP A 304 -20.79 -12.94 -18.78
N THR A 305 -20.97 -11.63 -18.61
CA THR A 305 -20.20 -10.85 -17.64
C THR A 305 -20.65 -11.10 -16.20
N ALA A 306 -19.73 -11.17 -15.24
CA ALA A 306 -20.03 -11.23 -13.81
C ALA A 306 -18.88 -10.64 -12.99
N ILE A 307 -19.21 -10.08 -11.83
CA ILE A 307 -18.25 -9.64 -10.80
C ILE A 307 -18.35 -10.62 -9.63
N PHE A 308 -17.23 -11.03 -9.07
CA PHE A 308 -17.20 -11.78 -7.81
C PHE A 308 -16.05 -11.31 -6.93
N PHE A 309 -16.31 -11.25 -5.63
CA PHE A 309 -15.31 -10.88 -4.64
C PHE A 309 -14.64 -12.12 -4.06
N ILE A 310 -13.33 -12.04 -3.83
CA ILE A 310 -12.51 -13.06 -3.19
C ILE A 310 -12.01 -12.47 -1.86
N PRO A 311 -12.50 -12.95 -0.71
CA PRO A 311 -12.06 -12.49 0.60
C PRO A 311 -10.55 -12.46 0.70
N TRP A 312 -10.00 -11.39 1.28
CA TRP A 312 -8.57 -11.15 1.48
C TRP A 312 -7.69 -10.97 0.25
N VAL A 313 -8.24 -11.16 -0.95
CA VAL A 313 -7.47 -11.07 -2.19
C VAL A 313 -7.89 -9.85 -3.00
N GLY A 314 -9.20 -9.67 -3.24
CA GLY A 314 -9.72 -8.61 -4.10
C GLY A 314 -11.03 -9.02 -4.74
N ALA A 315 -11.23 -8.60 -5.98
CA ALA A 315 -12.35 -9.05 -6.79
C ALA A 315 -11.87 -9.39 -8.20
N ALA A 316 -12.76 -9.99 -8.99
CA ALA A 316 -12.49 -10.22 -10.39
C ALA A 316 -13.77 -10.05 -11.20
N THR A 317 -13.64 -9.30 -12.28
CA THR A 317 -14.63 -9.21 -13.35
C THR A 317 -14.30 -10.18 -14.46
N VAL A 318 -15.21 -11.11 -14.74
CA VAL A 318 -15.11 -12.06 -15.85
C VAL A 318 -16.10 -11.71 -16.94
N GLY A 319 -15.72 -11.94 -18.19
CA GLY A 319 -16.59 -11.78 -19.35
C GLY A 319 -15.99 -12.46 -20.57
N LYS A 320 -16.85 -12.90 -21.50
CA LYS A 320 -16.43 -13.48 -22.78
C LYS A 320 -16.33 -12.37 -23.83
N PRO A 321 -15.13 -12.05 -24.32
CA PRO A 321 -14.96 -11.05 -25.37
C PRO A 321 -15.65 -11.52 -26.67
N PRO A 322 -16.13 -10.58 -27.50
CA PRO A 322 -16.51 -10.88 -28.88
C PRO A 322 -15.35 -11.50 -29.65
N THR A 323 -15.66 -12.31 -30.66
CA THR A 323 -14.67 -12.76 -31.65
C THR A 323 -14.03 -11.54 -32.32
N ASN A 324 -12.69 -11.48 -32.35
CA ASN A 324 -11.90 -10.39 -32.92
C ASN A 324 -12.10 -8.99 -32.29
N ILE A 325 -12.14 -8.90 -30.95
CA ILE A 325 -12.11 -7.59 -30.29
C ILE A 325 -10.78 -6.85 -30.50
N ALA A 326 -10.87 -5.63 -31.02
CA ALA A 326 -9.71 -4.75 -31.25
C ALA A 326 -8.92 -4.47 -29.97
N ALA A 327 -7.59 -4.44 -30.06
CA ALA A 327 -6.70 -4.25 -28.92
C ALA A 327 -6.97 -2.95 -28.14
N TRP A 328 -7.30 -1.84 -28.81
CA TRP A 328 -7.63 -0.58 -28.11
C TRP A 328 -8.87 -0.69 -27.21
N LYS A 329 -9.85 -1.54 -27.58
CA LYS A 329 -11.04 -1.79 -26.76
C LYS A 329 -10.67 -2.56 -25.50
N GLN A 330 -9.84 -3.60 -25.64
CA GLN A 330 -9.33 -4.36 -24.49
C GLN A 330 -8.56 -3.46 -23.53
N LEU A 331 -7.70 -2.59 -24.07
CA LEU A 331 -6.98 -1.59 -23.28
C LEU A 331 -7.93 -0.66 -22.52
N ALA A 332 -8.96 -0.14 -23.20
CA ALA A 332 -9.95 0.73 -22.58
C ALA A 332 -10.67 0.03 -21.42
N VAL A 333 -11.02 -1.27 -21.56
CA VAL A 333 -11.57 -2.07 -20.44
C VAL A 333 -10.61 -2.09 -19.26
N TYR A 334 -9.32 -2.34 -19.48
CA TYR A 334 -8.32 -2.39 -18.40
C TYR A 334 -8.06 -1.02 -17.75
N LEU A 335 -8.21 0.09 -18.47
CA LEU A 335 -8.07 1.44 -17.90
C LEU A 335 -9.33 1.92 -17.18
N LEU A 336 -10.51 1.48 -17.63
CA LEU A 336 -11.78 1.84 -17.01
C LEU A 336 -11.92 1.32 -15.58
N GLY A 337 -11.15 0.31 -15.17
CA GLY A 337 -11.07 -0.11 -13.77
C GLY A 337 -10.36 0.91 -12.87
N PRO A 338 -9.07 1.19 -13.08
CA PRO A 338 -8.29 2.07 -12.20
C PRO A 338 -8.66 3.55 -12.31
N MET A 339 -9.05 4.05 -13.49
CA MET A 339 -9.23 5.48 -13.72
C MET A 339 -10.32 6.14 -12.87
N PRO A 340 -11.55 5.60 -12.75
CA PRO A 340 -12.57 6.16 -11.88
C PRO A 340 -12.11 6.24 -10.43
N GLY A 341 -11.41 5.20 -9.96
CA GLY A 341 -10.89 5.15 -8.61
C GLY A 341 -9.79 6.17 -8.35
N LEU A 342 -8.90 6.42 -9.32
CA LEU A 342 -7.90 7.50 -9.21
C LEU A 342 -8.56 8.88 -9.14
N VAL A 343 -9.52 9.16 -10.03
CA VAL A 343 -10.24 10.43 -10.05
C VAL A 343 -10.96 10.67 -8.72
N LEU A 344 -11.68 9.66 -8.21
CA LEU A 344 -12.33 9.74 -6.91
C LEU A 344 -11.33 9.88 -5.76
N GLY A 345 -10.20 9.17 -5.82
CA GLY A 345 -9.15 9.26 -4.81
C GLY A 345 -8.61 10.68 -4.66
N PHE A 346 -8.27 11.32 -5.78
CA PHE A 346 -7.82 12.72 -5.77
C PHE A 346 -8.95 13.69 -5.38
N ALA A 347 -10.18 13.48 -5.84
CA ALA A 347 -11.32 14.29 -5.41
C ALA A 347 -11.52 14.22 -3.89
N CYS A 348 -11.41 13.03 -3.29
CA CYS A 348 -11.46 12.85 -1.84
C CYS A 348 -10.30 13.54 -1.11
N LEU A 349 -9.07 13.56 -1.67
CA LEU A 349 -7.97 14.29 -1.06
C LEU A 349 -8.20 15.81 -1.08
N LEU A 350 -8.68 16.36 -2.20
CA LEU A 350 -9.09 17.77 -2.30
C LEU A 350 -10.24 18.10 -1.34
N LEU A 351 -11.20 17.18 -1.17
CA LEU A 351 -12.28 17.33 -0.20
C LEU A 351 -11.77 17.26 1.25
N ALA A 352 -10.81 16.37 1.55
CA ALA A 352 -10.20 16.25 2.86
C ALA A 352 -9.44 17.53 3.24
N GLU A 353 -8.78 18.11 2.24
CA GLU A 353 -8.15 19.41 2.31
C GLU A 353 -9.17 20.49 2.69
N SER A 354 -10.33 20.57 2.03
CA SER A 354 -11.36 21.56 2.36
C SER A 354 -12.16 21.31 3.65
N SER A 355 -12.40 20.05 4.04
CA SER A 355 -13.31 19.68 5.13
C SER A 355 -12.64 19.44 6.47
N GLY A 356 -11.35 19.11 6.51
CA GLY A 356 -10.66 18.77 7.76
C GLY A 356 -10.91 17.40 8.32
N GLU A 357 -11.83 16.64 7.74
CA GLU A 357 -12.15 15.31 8.22
C GLU A 357 -11.11 14.30 7.73
N GLY A 358 -10.46 13.61 8.68
CA GLY A 358 -9.50 12.55 8.36
C GLY A 358 -10.10 11.37 7.57
N VAL A 359 -11.43 11.27 7.52
CA VAL A 359 -12.16 10.21 6.80
C VAL A 359 -11.96 10.35 5.29
N TRP A 360 -12.09 11.55 4.72
CA TRP A 360 -11.89 11.79 3.28
C TRP A 360 -10.43 11.56 2.87
N ASN A 361 -9.49 11.93 3.75
CA ASN A 361 -8.07 11.69 3.52
C ASN A 361 -7.80 10.18 3.45
N ARG A 362 -8.24 9.43 4.46
CA ARG A 362 -8.10 7.97 4.51
C ARG A 362 -8.79 7.30 3.33
N PHE A 363 -9.99 7.74 2.96
CA PHE A 363 -10.73 7.18 1.84
C PHE A 363 -10.04 7.45 0.50
N GLY A 364 -9.58 8.69 0.29
CA GLY A 364 -8.80 9.07 -0.88
C GLY A 364 -7.52 8.25 -1.03
N MET A 365 -6.78 8.07 0.06
CA MET A 365 -5.58 7.21 0.08
C MET A 365 -5.88 5.76 -0.28
N VAL A 366 -6.96 5.17 0.26
CA VAL A 366 -7.36 3.79 -0.08
C VAL A 366 -7.63 3.65 -1.58
N PHE A 367 -8.37 4.60 -2.17
CA PHE A 367 -8.59 4.64 -3.62
C PHE A 367 -7.29 4.74 -4.40
N LEU A 368 -6.42 5.69 -4.05
CA LEU A 368 -5.16 5.89 -4.78
C LEU A 368 -4.25 4.66 -4.68
N ILE A 369 -4.04 4.12 -3.48
CA ILE A 369 -3.17 2.96 -3.27
C ILE A 369 -3.67 1.77 -4.08
N LEU A 370 -4.95 1.42 -3.98
CA LEU A 370 -5.51 0.27 -4.69
C LEU A 370 -5.41 0.42 -6.22
N ASN A 371 -5.75 1.59 -6.74
CA ASN A 371 -5.76 1.80 -8.20
C ASN A 371 -4.34 1.98 -8.78
N TYR A 372 -3.38 2.56 -8.05
CA TYR A 372 -1.98 2.58 -8.47
C TYR A 372 -1.32 1.20 -8.40
N LEU A 373 -1.64 0.39 -7.39
CA LEU A 373 -1.20 -1.00 -7.35
C LEU A 373 -1.74 -1.77 -8.55
N ASN A 374 -3.02 -1.57 -8.91
CA ASN A 374 -3.59 -2.17 -10.11
C ASN A 374 -2.99 -1.63 -11.42
N LEU A 375 -2.43 -0.42 -11.44
CA LEU A 375 -1.65 0.09 -12.57
C LEU A 375 -0.19 -0.40 -12.58
N ALA A 376 0.29 -1.16 -11.59
CA ALA A 376 1.65 -1.69 -11.65
C ALA A 376 1.83 -2.58 -12.89
N PRO A 377 2.96 -2.49 -13.63
CA PRO A 377 3.20 -3.25 -14.85
C PRO A 377 3.59 -4.72 -14.57
N ILE A 378 2.86 -5.39 -13.68
CA ILE A 378 3.13 -6.71 -13.13
C ILE A 378 1.82 -7.51 -13.17
N LEU A 379 1.85 -8.76 -13.62
CA LEU A 379 0.66 -9.61 -13.54
C LEU A 379 0.45 -10.10 -12.10
N PRO A 380 -0.80 -10.25 -11.60
CA PRO A 380 -2.07 -10.20 -12.33
C PRO A 380 -2.72 -8.81 -12.42
N PHE A 381 -2.04 -7.71 -12.05
CA PHE A 381 -2.61 -6.37 -12.07
C PHE A 381 -2.92 -5.87 -13.49
N ASP A 382 -3.86 -4.92 -13.63
CA ASP A 382 -4.29 -4.37 -14.92
C ASP A 382 -3.16 -3.72 -15.69
N GLY A 383 -2.25 -3.02 -15.01
CA GLY A 383 -1.04 -2.45 -15.60
C GLY A 383 -0.18 -3.49 -16.29
N GLY A 384 -0.12 -4.71 -15.75
CA GLY A 384 0.54 -5.86 -16.39
C GLY A 384 -0.17 -6.30 -17.67
N HIS A 385 -1.51 -6.30 -17.68
CA HIS A 385 -2.31 -6.59 -18.87
C HIS A 385 -2.17 -5.49 -19.95
N ILE A 386 -2.19 -4.22 -19.55
CA ILE A 386 -1.95 -3.04 -20.38
C ILE A 386 -0.56 -3.12 -21.01
N ALA A 387 0.48 -3.32 -20.18
CA ALA A 387 1.86 -3.46 -20.64
C ALA A 387 2.03 -4.65 -21.59
N ASN A 388 1.33 -5.76 -21.34
CA ASN A 388 1.37 -6.91 -22.23
C ASN A 388 0.75 -6.63 -23.59
N LEU A 389 -0.39 -5.94 -23.63
CA LEU A 389 -1.07 -5.61 -24.87
C LEU A 389 -0.32 -4.57 -25.70
N ALA A 390 0.26 -3.56 -25.04
CA ALA A 390 1.01 -2.49 -25.68
C ALA A 390 2.43 -2.93 -26.08
N PHE A 391 3.23 -3.41 -25.12
CA PHE A 391 4.66 -3.65 -25.30
C PHE A 391 4.99 -5.12 -25.54
N PHE A 392 4.53 -6.01 -24.66
CA PHE A 392 5.06 -7.38 -24.64
C PHE A 392 4.58 -8.29 -25.78
N ARG A 393 3.47 -7.95 -26.45
CA ARG A 393 3.10 -8.61 -27.71
C ARG A 393 4.15 -8.42 -28.81
N HIS A 394 4.79 -7.25 -28.85
CA HIS A 394 5.87 -6.97 -29.81
C HIS A 394 7.18 -7.65 -29.38
N PHE A 395 7.45 -7.70 -28.08
CA PHE A 395 8.67 -8.29 -27.51
C PHE A 395 8.36 -9.39 -26.46
N PRO A 396 7.91 -10.59 -26.86
CA PRO A 396 7.50 -11.63 -25.92
C PRO A 396 8.59 -12.10 -24.94
N ARG A 397 9.88 -11.98 -25.33
CA ARG A 397 11.00 -12.31 -24.44
C ARG A 397 11.20 -11.27 -23.34
N LEU A 398 10.93 -10.00 -23.65
CA LEU A 398 11.01 -8.91 -22.67
C LEU A 398 9.99 -9.11 -21.55
N GLN A 399 8.80 -9.66 -21.85
CA GLN A 399 7.80 -10.01 -20.84
C GLN A 399 8.38 -10.91 -19.74
N VAL A 400 9.11 -11.94 -20.14
CA VAL A 400 9.69 -12.92 -19.22
C VAL A 400 10.74 -12.26 -18.34
N VAL A 401 11.57 -11.39 -18.92
CA VAL A 401 12.60 -10.63 -18.19
C VAL A 401 11.96 -9.67 -17.18
N VAL A 402 10.97 -8.88 -17.60
CA VAL A 402 10.24 -7.97 -16.70
C VAL A 402 9.59 -8.76 -15.57
N ASN A 403 8.97 -9.91 -15.85
CA ASN A 403 8.37 -10.75 -14.81
C ASN A 403 9.40 -11.23 -13.78
N TYR A 404 10.61 -11.64 -14.19
CA TYR A 404 11.68 -11.98 -13.24
C TYR A 404 12.12 -10.79 -12.38
N VAL A 405 12.25 -9.61 -12.99
CA VAL A 405 12.56 -8.37 -12.27
C VAL A 405 11.45 -8.04 -11.27
N SER A 406 10.19 -8.20 -11.66
CA SER A 406 9.03 -8.02 -10.78
C SER A 406 9.01 -9.01 -9.62
N VAL A 407 9.33 -10.29 -9.86
CA VAL A 407 9.46 -11.31 -8.79
C VAL A 407 10.54 -10.89 -7.79
N ALA A 408 11.72 -10.46 -8.26
CA ALA A 408 12.79 -10.00 -7.40
C ALA A 408 12.40 -8.74 -6.61
N GLY A 409 11.76 -7.76 -7.27
CA GLY A 409 11.28 -6.53 -6.63
C GLY A 409 10.21 -6.79 -5.58
N LEU A 410 9.22 -7.66 -5.86
CA LEU A 410 8.21 -8.06 -4.90
C LEU A 410 8.83 -8.82 -3.71
N ALA A 411 9.76 -9.74 -3.96
CA ALA A 411 10.46 -10.44 -2.87
C ALA A 411 11.26 -9.46 -1.99
N LEU A 412 11.95 -8.48 -2.60
CA LEU A 412 12.66 -7.42 -1.88
C LEU A 412 11.70 -6.56 -1.04
N LEU A 413 10.56 -6.14 -1.60
CA LEU A 413 9.52 -5.43 -0.86
C LEU A 413 8.97 -6.26 0.30
N GLY A 414 8.82 -7.59 0.12
CA GLY A 414 8.45 -8.51 1.18
C GLY A 414 9.45 -8.52 2.34
N VAL A 415 10.75 -8.44 2.06
CA VAL A 415 11.80 -8.30 3.07
C VAL A 415 11.74 -6.94 3.73
N LEU A 416 11.73 -5.85 2.95
CA LEU A 416 11.79 -4.47 3.46
C LEU A 416 10.57 -4.08 4.31
N LEU A 417 9.39 -4.56 3.93
CA LEU A 417 8.12 -4.26 4.60
C LEU A 417 7.69 -5.35 5.59
N ALA A 418 8.54 -6.37 5.80
CA ALA A 418 8.25 -7.54 6.62
C ALA A 418 6.88 -8.18 6.35
N SER A 419 6.42 -8.14 5.09
CA SER A 419 5.04 -8.47 4.71
C SER A 419 4.96 -9.76 3.90
N PRO A 420 4.22 -10.78 4.39
CA PRO A 420 4.06 -12.08 3.72
C PRO A 420 3.32 -11.99 2.39
N LEU A 421 2.50 -10.94 2.21
CA LEU A 421 1.71 -10.72 1.00
C LEU A 421 2.62 -10.58 -0.24
N PHE A 422 3.71 -9.83 -0.14
CA PHE A 422 4.60 -9.62 -1.28
C PHE A 422 5.37 -10.89 -1.66
N PHE A 423 5.69 -11.76 -0.69
CA PHE A 423 6.24 -13.09 -0.99
C PHE A 423 5.23 -13.98 -1.70
N LEU A 424 3.96 -13.94 -1.29
CA LEU A 424 2.88 -14.66 -1.98
C LEU A 424 2.71 -14.15 -3.41
N LEU A 425 2.70 -12.83 -3.62
CA LEU A 425 2.64 -12.22 -4.96
C LEU A 425 3.86 -12.60 -5.81
N ALA A 426 5.06 -12.61 -5.24
CA ALA A 426 6.28 -13.07 -5.91
C ALA A 426 6.20 -14.54 -6.32
N ALA A 427 5.70 -15.41 -5.44
CA ALA A 427 5.53 -16.84 -5.72
C ALA A 427 4.49 -17.08 -6.83
N VAL A 428 3.37 -16.36 -6.81
CA VAL A 428 2.36 -16.39 -7.88
C VAL A 428 2.97 -15.94 -9.19
N ASN A 429 3.69 -14.82 -9.24
CA ASN A 429 4.35 -14.31 -10.43
C ASN A 429 5.37 -15.31 -11.00
N LEU A 430 6.18 -15.91 -10.12
CA LEU A 430 7.18 -16.92 -10.50
C LEU A 430 6.52 -18.15 -11.14
N SER A 431 5.37 -18.58 -10.60
CA SER A 431 4.62 -19.72 -11.16
C SER A 431 4.10 -19.46 -12.58
N GLN A 432 3.78 -18.20 -12.90
CA GLN A 432 3.28 -17.80 -14.21
C GLN A 432 4.39 -17.64 -15.26
N THR A 433 5.65 -17.42 -14.86
CA THR A 433 6.77 -17.20 -15.78
C THR A 433 6.93 -18.33 -16.80
N ARG A 434 6.75 -19.59 -16.38
CA ARG A 434 6.81 -20.75 -17.28
C ARG A 434 5.72 -20.68 -18.36
N ILE A 435 4.51 -20.29 -17.97
CA ILE A 435 3.37 -20.16 -18.89
C ILE A 435 3.65 -19.03 -19.89
N MET A 436 4.16 -17.88 -19.43
CA MET A 436 4.53 -16.76 -20.31
C MET A 436 5.63 -17.13 -21.30
N GLY A 437 6.68 -17.83 -20.86
CA GLY A 437 7.76 -18.30 -21.73
C GLY A 437 7.26 -19.28 -22.79
N LEU A 438 6.37 -20.18 -22.42
CA LEU A 438 5.76 -21.15 -23.32
C LEU A 438 4.80 -20.49 -24.32
N LEU A 439 4.01 -19.50 -23.86
CA LEU A 439 3.20 -18.62 -24.71
C LEU A 439 4.07 -17.91 -25.75
N ALA A 440 5.15 -17.28 -25.31
CA ALA A 440 6.09 -16.56 -26.16
C ALA A 440 6.75 -17.48 -27.21
N LYS A 441 7.22 -18.65 -26.78
CA LYS A 441 7.86 -19.65 -27.63
C LYS A 441 6.90 -20.20 -28.69
N THR A 442 5.69 -20.62 -28.28
CA THR A 442 4.66 -21.16 -29.17
C THR A 442 4.21 -20.12 -30.18
N TYR A 443 3.97 -18.88 -29.73
CA TYR A 443 3.64 -17.77 -30.63
C TYR A 443 4.75 -17.51 -31.65
N GLN A 444 6.02 -17.44 -31.21
CA GLN A 444 7.15 -17.24 -32.14
C GLN A 444 7.30 -18.38 -33.15
N ALA A 445 7.05 -19.63 -32.74
CA ALA A 445 7.11 -20.80 -33.62
C ALA A 445 6.01 -20.81 -34.69
N LEU A 446 4.81 -20.31 -34.36
CA LEU A 446 3.64 -20.35 -35.24
C LEU A 446 3.42 -19.08 -36.05
N LYS A 447 3.83 -17.89 -35.56
CA LYS A 447 3.48 -16.60 -36.17
C LYS A 447 3.81 -16.52 -37.66
N GLY A 448 5.00 -16.97 -38.08
CA GLY A 448 5.44 -16.90 -39.49
C GLY A 448 4.77 -17.92 -40.41
N ARG A 449 4.13 -18.94 -39.84
CA ARG A 449 3.47 -20.02 -40.59
C ARG A 449 1.96 -19.85 -40.69
N VAL A 450 1.40 -18.87 -39.97
CA VAL A 450 -0.04 -18.80 -39.69
C VAL A 450 -0.61 -17.41 -39.96
N LEU A 451 0.11 -16.34 -39.60
CA LEU A 451 -0.38 -14.96 -39.81
C LEU A 451 -0.60 -14.70 -41.31
N GLY A 452 -1.77 -14.19 -41.67
CA GLY A 452 -2.15 -13.84 -43.04
C GLY A 452 -2.76 -14.97 -43.87
N GLN A 453 -2.81 -16.22 -43.37
CA GLN A 453 -3.36 -17.36 -44.12
C GLN A 453 -4.88 -17.53 -43.99
N GLY A 454 -5.55 -16.81 -43.08
CA GLY A 454 -7.00 -16.92 -42.89
C GLY A 454 -7.48 -18.31 -42.46
N LEU A 455 -6.63 -19.09 -41.76
CA LEU A 455 -6.95 -20.45 -41.35
C LEU A 455 -8.18 -20.49 -40.42
N PRO A 456 -9.03 -21.53 -40.53
CA PRO A 456 -10.14 -21.73 -39.61
C PRO A 456 -9.64 -21.95 -38.17
N GLU A 457 -10.48 -21.58 -37.19
CA GLU A 457 -10.15 -21.65 -35.76
C GLU A 457 -9.77 -23.07 -35.29
N SER A 458 -10.43 -24.10 -35.81
CA SER A 458 -10.13 -25.51 -35.53
C SER A 458 -8.70 -25.88 -35.95
N GLU A 459 -8.28 -25.50 -37.15
CA GLU A 459 -6.94 -25.77 -37.66
C GLU A 459 -5.86 -25.02 -36.87
N LEU A 460 -6.14 -23.77 -36.48
CA LEU A 460 -5.27 -23.00 -35.59
C LEU A 460 -5.12 -23.69 -34.23
N ALA A 461 -6.23 -24.13 -33.62
CA ALA A 461 -6.24 -24.84 -32.35
C ALA A 461 -5.44 -26.15 -32.44
N ARG A 462 -5.60 -26.93 -33.52
CA ARG A 462 -4.81 -28.15 -33.77
C ARG A 462 -3.31 -27.87 -33.81
N ARG A 463 -2.87 -26.83 -34.52
CA ARG A 463 -1.45 -26.44 -34.60
C ARG A 463 -0.89 -25.99 -33.25
N ILE A 464 -1.68 -25.25 -32.48
CA ILE A 464 -1.32 -24.85 -31.12
C ILE A 464 -1.15 -26.09 -30.24
N ILE A 465 -2.14 -26.98 -30.21
CA ILE A 465 -2.12 -28.21 -29.39
C ILE A 465 -0.94 -29.09 -29.76
N ALA A 466 -0.70 -29.32 -31.06
CA ALA A 466 0.42 -30.11 -31.53
C ALA A 466 1.77 -29.54 -31.08
N ASN A 467 1.95 -28.22 -31.12
CA ASN A 467 3.18 -27.57 -30.67
C ASN A 467 3.36 -27.69 -29.14
N LEU A 468 2.29 -27.50 -28.37
CA LEU A 468 2.30 -27.61 -26.91
C LEU A 468 2.60 -29.03 -26.43
N ASP A 469 2.16 -30.05 -27.17
CA ASP A 469 2.41 -31.46 -26.85
C ASP A 469 3.82 -31.94 -27.19
N GLN A 470 4.51 -31.24 -28.09
CA GLN A 470 5.91 -31.53 -28.44
C GLN A 470 6.92 -30.89 -27.47
N GLU A 471 6.47 -30.11 -26.49
CA GLU A 471 7.37 -29.55 -25.47
C GLU A 471 7.99 -30.65 -24.61
N PRO A 472 9.31 -30.59 -24.27
CA PRO A 472 9.99 -31.64 -23.48
C PRO A 472 9.33 -31.95 -22.13
N LYS A 473 8.66 -30.95 -21.55
CA LYS A 473 7.82 -31.08 -20.36
C LYS A 473 6.47 -30.45 -20.68
N PRO A 474 5.54 -31.19 -21.31
CA PRO A 474 4.27 -30.63 -21.73
C PRO A 474 3.44 -30.25 -20.50
N LEU A 475 2.68 -29.17 -20.61
CA LEU A 475 1.71 -28.78 -19.58
C LEU A 475 0.59 -29.81 -19.50
N SER A 476 -0.06 -29.92 -18.34
CA SER A 476 -1.27 -30.75 -18.21
C SER A 476 -2.34 -30.29 -19.19
N TRP A 477 -3.19 -31.21 -19.64
CA TRP A 477 -4.26 -30.85 -20.58
C TRP A 477 -5.17 -29.73 -20.05
N ALA A 478 -5.46 -29.73 -18.74
CA ALA A 478 -6.20 -28.65 -18.10
C ALA A 478 -5.51 -27.27 -18.24
N ALA A 479 -4.18 -27.22 -18.06
CA ALA A 479 -3.42 -26.00 -18.25
C ALA A 479 -3.32 -25.61 -19.74
N GLN A 480 -3.16 -26.56 -20.65
CA GLN A 480 -3.18 -26.29 -22.10
C GLN A 480 -4.52 -25.66 -22.52
N LYS A 481 -5.65 -26.21 -22.07
CA LYS A 481 -7.00 -25.66 -22.33
C LYS A 481 -7.15 -24.19 -21.91
N ALA A 482 -6.54 -23.79 -20.80
CA ALA A 482 -6.57 -22.40 -20.33
C ALA A 482 -5.71 -21.45 -21.20
N ILE A 483 -4.69 -21.97 -21.90
CA ILE A 483 -3.72 -21.20 -22.68
C ILE A 483 -4.13 -21.09 -24.15
N ILE A 484 -4.80 -22.11 -24.71
CA ILE A 484 -5.22 -22.15 -26.13
C ILE A 484 -5.95 -20.86 -26.55
N PRO A 485 -6.97 -20.34 -25.83
CA PRO A 485 -7.65 -19.10 -26.21
C PRO A 485 -6.74 -17.87 -26.26
N GLN A 486 -5.73 -17.81 -25.37
CA GLN A 486 -4.76 -16.71 -25.35
C GLN A 486 -3.83 -16.75 -26.57
N LEU A 487 -3.41 -17.94 -27.02
CA LEU A 487 -2.61 -18.09 -28.22
C LEU A 487 -3.43 -17.86 -29.48
N LEU A 488 -4.66 -18.38 -29.51
CA LEU A 488 -5.58 -18.22 -30.62
C LEU A 488 -5.84 -16.73 -30.87
N SER A 489 -6.22 -15.99 -29.82
CA SER A 489 -6.46 -14.55 -29.92
C SER A 489 -5.21 -13.76 -30.33
N ARG A 490 -4.00 -14.14 -29.88
CA ARG A 490 -2.73 -13.51 -30.31
C ARG A 490 -2.38 -13.81 -31.77
N LEU A 491 -2.74 -14.98 -32.28
CA LEU A 491 -2.47 -15.39 -33.67
C LEU A 491 -3.52 -14.86 -34.65
N GLN A 492 -4.77 -14.69 -34.22
CA GLN A 492 -5.85 -14.15 -35.03
C GLN A 492 -5.84 -12.61 -35.07
N SER A 493 -5.52 -11.95 -33.96
CA SER A 493 -5.47 -10.49 -33.86
C SER A 493 -4.01 -10.01 -33.77
N PRO A 494 -3.42 -9.46 -34.85
CA PRO A 494 -2.06 -8.93 -34.82
C PRO A 494 -1.92 -7.84 -33.75
N PRO A 495 -0.68 -7.53 -33.31
CA PRO A 495 -0.45 -6.48 -32.33
C PRO A 495 -1.02 -5.14 -32.79
N ALA A 496 -1.38 -4.31 -31.82
CA ALA A 496 -1.93 -2.98 -32.05
C ALA A 496 -0.99 -2.15 -32.95
N GLY A 497 -1.54 -1.45 -33.93
CA GLY A 497 -0.75 -0.52 -34.75
C GLY A 497 -0.11 0.58 -33.91
N ALA A 498 0.94 1.22 -34.44
CA ALA A 498 1.75 2.21 -33.71
C ALA A 498 0.92 3.34 -33.09
N LEU A 499 -0.13 3.83 -33.77
CA LEU A 499 -1.01 4.87 -33.24
C LEU A 499 -1.78 4.42 -31.99
N THR A 500 -2.36 3.22 -32.05
CA THR A 500 -3.06 2.62 -30.90
C THR A 500 -2.11 2.39 -29.73
N PHE A 501 -0.87 2.01 -30.03
CA PHE A 501 0.18 1.86 -29.04
C PHE A 501 0.55 3.20 -28.39
N ILE A 502 0.80 4.25 -29.19
CA ILE A 502 1.11 5.60 -28.68
C ILE A 502 -0.04 6.12 -27.81
N PHE A 503 -1.28 5.98 -28.28
CA PHE A 503 -2.46 6.35 -27.50
C PHE A 503 -2.49 5.59 -26.16
N ALA A 504 -2.26 4.28 -26.18
CA ALA A 504 -2.27 3.46 -24.98
C ALA A 504 -1.23 3.91 -23.95
N VAL A 505 0.00 4.10 -24.40
CA VAL A 505 1.11 4.56 -23.57
C VAL A 505 0.84 5.97 -23.04
N SER A 506 0.28 6.86 -23.87
CA SER A 506 -0.08 8.21 -23.42
C SER A 506 -1.11 8.16 -22.29
N GLN A 507 -2.19 7.38 -22.42
CA GLN A 507 -3.22 7.27 -21.38
C GLN A 507 -2.69 6.65 -20.10
N TYR A 508 -1.83 5.63 -20.22
CA TYR A 508 -1.17 5.00 -19.08
C TYR A 508 -0.24 5.98 -18.36
N LEU A 509 0.57 6.76 -19.09
CA LEU A 509 1.43 7.79 -18.51
C LEU A 509 0.62 8.95 -17.91
N ILE A 510 -0.50 9.34 -18.53
CA ILE A 510 -1.43 10.34 -17.99
C ILE A 510 -1.95 9.88 -16.63
N ALA A 511 -2.42 8.63 -16.53
CA ALA A 511 -2.90 8.07 -15.28
C ALA A 511 -1.80 8.04 -14.19
N LEU A 512 -0.55 7.79 -14.58
CA LEU A 512 0.58 7.63 -13.67
C LEU A 512 1.21 8.96 -13.24
N LEU A 513 1.16 9.99 -14.10
CA LEU A 513 1.93 11.24 -13.91
C LEU A 513 1.06 12.49 -13.78
N ILE A 514 -0.05 12.59 -14.51
CA ILE A 514 -0.82 13.85 -14.57
C ILE A 514 -1.68 14.04 -13.33
N LEU A 515 -2.35 13.01 -12.82
CA LEU A 515 -3.18 13.16 -11.62
C LEU A 515 -2.36 13.47 -10.35
N PRO A 516 -1.23 12.79 -10.05
CA PRO A 516 -0.34 13.22 -8.97
C PRO A 516 0.29 14.58 -9.25
N GLY A 517 0.63 14.86 -10.52
CA GLY A 517 1.13 16.16 -10.95
C GLY A 517 0.14 17.29 -10.68
N LEU A 518 -1.14 17.12 -11.02
CA LEU A 518 -2.20 18.10 -10.79
C LEU A 518 -2.44 18.33 -9.30
N TYR A 519 -2.37 17.29 -8.47
CA TYR A 519 -2.43 17.41 -7.00
C TYR A 519 -1.22 18.17 -6.42
N PHE A 520 -0.02 17.89 -6.93
CA PHE A 520 1.19 18.61 -6.55
C PHE A 520 1.15 20.07 -7.02
N PHE A 521 0.72 20.31 -8.27
CA PHE A 521 0.57 21.63 -8.85
C PHE A 521 -0.57 22.43 -8.24
N SER A 522 -1.64 21.81 -7.72
CA SER A 522 -2.65 22.55 -6.94
C SER A 522 -2.07 23.10 -5.65
N GLY A 523 -1.15 22.38 -5.00
CA GLY A 523 -0.40 22.93 -3.86
C GLY A 523 0.56 24.07 -4.23
N LEU A 524 1.05 24.10 -5.48
CA LEU A 524 2.01 25.10 -6.00
C LEU A 524 1.35 26.34 -6.63
N LEU A 525 0.20 26.19 -7.28
CA LEU A 525 -0.55 27.26 -7.95
C LEU A 525 -1.50 27.99 -7.00
N PHE A 526 -1.86 27.37 -5.87
CA PHE A 526 -2.68 27.98 -4.82
C PHE A 526 -1.94 28.04 -3.47
N PRO A 527 -0.74 28.64 -3.38
CA PRO A 527 0.05 28.70 -2.14
C PRO A 527 -0.64 29.53 -1.04
N ASN A 528 -1.58 30.41 -1.42
CA ASN A 528 -2.36 31.25 -0.49
C ASN A 528 -3.67 30.60 -0.04
N TRP A 529 -3.97 29.36 -0.45
CA TRP A 529 -5.01 28.55 0.19
C TRP A 529 -4.38 27.83 1.38
N GLY A 530 -4.02 28.59 2.42
CA GLY A 530 -3.51 28.08 3.68
C GLY A 530 -4.52 27.13 4.31
N LEU A 531 -4.46 25.84 3.95
CA LEU A 531 -5.33 24.84 4.52
C LEU A 531 -4.84 24.58 5.94
N PRO A 532 -5.70 24.81 6.94
CA PRO A 532 -5.28 24.79 8.32
C PRO A 532 -4.74 23.41 8.68
N THR A 533 -3.62 23.38 9.41
CA THR A 533 -3.04 22.14 9.91
C THR A 533 -4.10 21.34 10.70
N PRO A 534 -4.00 20.02 10.82
CA PRO A 534 -4.96 19.23 11.61
C PRO A 534 -5.11 19.72 13.07
N GLN A 535 -4.10 20.42 13.58
CA GLN A 535 -4.18 21.13 14.86
C GLN A 535 -5.07 22.38 14.73
N MET A 536 -4.76 23.28 13.79
CA MET A 536 -5.56 24.49 13.52
C MET A 536 -7.04 24.20 13.28
N ARG A 537 -7.39 23.10 12.60
CA ARG A 537 -8.81 22.75 12.39
C ARG A 537 -9.52 22.29 13.66
N ARG A 538 -8.84 21.56 14.54
CA ARG A 538 -9.40 21.21 15.86
C ARG A 538 -9.56 22.44 16.74
N ASP A 539 -8.62 23.36 16.64
CA ASP A 539 -8.62 24.63 17.36
C ASP A 539 -9.80 25.50 16.91
N TRP A 540 -10.04 25.62 15.60
CA TRP A 540 -11.21 26.34 15.05
C TRP A 540 -12.55 25.70 15.40
N VAL A 541 -12.66 24.37 15.38
CA VAL A 541 -13.89 23.68 15.82
C VAL A 541 -14.19 23.94 17.30
N ARG A 542 -13.16 24.04 18.16
CA ARG A 542 -13.34 24.40 19.57
C ARG A 542 -13.81 25.87 19.72
N LEU A 543 -13.29 26.77 18.89
CA LEU A 543 -13.71 28.18 18.84
C LEU A 543 -15.16 28.35 18.36
N GLU A 544 -15.61 27.55 17.39
CA GLU A 544 -17.01 27.55 16.93
C GLU A 544 -17.97 26.89 17.94
N ALA A 545 -17.47 25.97 18.76
CA ALA A 545 -18.26 25.31 19.80
C ALA A 545 -18.46 26.16 21.06
N ALA A 546 -17.74 27.29 21.20
CA ALA A 546 -17.89 28.21 22.32
C ALA A 546 -19.30 28.80 22.36
N LYS A 547 -19.96 28.74 23.52
CA LYS A 547 -21.37 29.15 23.66
C LYS A 547 -21.53 30.61 24.07
N THR A 548 -20.45 31.22 24.56
CA THR A 548 -20.45 32.60 25.02
C THR A 548 -19.30 33.37 24.39
N ASP A 549 -19.50 34.67 24.18
CA ASP A 549 -18.49 35.59 23.66
C ASP A 549 -17.23 35.61 24.56
N ARG A 550 -17.42 35.50 25.88
CA ARG A 550 -16.31 35.39 26.85
C ARG A 550 -15.48 34.12 26.66
N GLU A 551 -16.13 32.98 26.51
CA GLU A 551 -15.46 31.69 26.27
C GLU A 551 -14.71 31.69 24.93
N ARG A 552 -15.31 32.28 23.88
CA ARG A 552 -14.69 32.41 22.57
C ARG A 552 -13.45 33.30 22.61
N PHE A 553 -13.51 34.41 23.34
CA PHE A 553 -12.39 35.32 23.55
C PHE A 553 -11.23 34.66 24.32
N GLU A 554 -11.52 33.98 25.43
CA GLU A 554 -10.48 33.30 26.24
C GLU A 554 -9.80 32.16 25.47
N LEU A 555 -10.57 31.39 24.71
CA LEU A 555 -10.04 30.29 23.90
C LEU A 555 -9.18 30.81 22.74
N ALA A 556 -9.60 31.89 22.08
CA ALA A 556 -8.83 32.54 21.02
C ALA A 556 -7.49 33.09 21.55
N LEU A 557 -7.51 33.76 22.70
CA LEU A 557 -6.30 34.23 23.39
C LEU A 557 -5.35 33.09 23.74
N GLN A 558 -5.87 32.00 24.31
CA GLN A 558 -5.07 30.84 24.67
C GLN A 558 -4.38 30.24 23.44
N MET A 559 -5.11 30.04 22.34
CA MET A 559 -4.58 29.48 21.10
C MET A 559 -3.57 30.41 20.42
N GLY A 560 -3.79 31.73 20.51
CA GLY A 560 -2.84 32.75 20.09
C GLY A 560 -1.51 32.61 20.81
N ARG A 561 -1.52 32.51 22.14
CA ARG A 561 -0.32 32.32 22.98
C ARG A 561 0.42 31.01 22.68
N GLU A 562 -0.32 29.91 22.56
CA GLU A 562 0.27 28.60 22.24
C GLU A 562 0.96 28.64 20.87
N SER A 563 0.36 29.32 19.89
CA SER A 563 0.94 29.50 18.55
C SER A 563 2.16 30.42 18.56
N ALA A 564 2.12 31.50 19.35
CA ALA A 564 3.24 32.40 19.53
C ALA A 564 4.43 31.69 20.19
N ALA A 565 4.20 30.91 21.24
CA ALA A 565 5.21 30.11 21.94
C ALA A 565 5.82 29.01 21.05
N ALA A 566 5.06 28.50 20.08
CA ALA A 566 5.54 27.54 19.09
C ALA A 566 6.37 28.18 17.94
N GLY A 567 6.53 29.51 17.94
CA GLY A 567 7.24 30.23 16.88
C GLY A 567 6.44 30.40 15.59
N GLU A 568 5.10 30.40 15.67
CA GLU A 568 4.19 30.53 14.52
C GLU A 568 3.43 31.89 14.56
N PRO A 569 4.08 33.03 14.24
CA PRO A 569 3.52 34.37 14.46
C PRO A 569 2.28 34.67 13.61
N GLU A 570 2.23 34.22 12.36
CA GLU A 570 1.05 34.40 11.49
C GLU A 570 -0.18 33.66 12.04
N ARG A 571 0.04 32.47 12.61
CA ARG A 571 -1.03 31.68 13.22
C ARG A 571 -1.51 32.33 14.52
N ALA A 572 -0.60 32.81 15.36
CA ALA A 572 -0.93 33.56 16.56
C ALA A 572 -1.80 34.77 16.22
N MET A 573 -1.42 35.53 15.19
CA MET A 573 -2.18 36.70 14.72
C MET A 573 -3.61 36.34 14.30
N SER A 574 -3.80 35.23 13.57
CA SER A 574 -5.13 34.79 13.14
C SER A 574 -6.08 34.51 14.31
N PHE A 575 -5.57 34.01 15.44
CA PHE A 575 -6.37 33.79 16.64
C PHE A 575 -6.63 35.10 17.40
N TYR A 576 -5.65 36.00 17.46
CA TYR A 576 -5.84 37.30 18.06
C TYR A 576 -6.83 38.18 17.29
N GLU A 577 -6.91 38.08 15.96
CA GLU A 577 -7.96 38.73 15.16
C GLU A 577 -9.36 38.20 15.49
N GLN A 578 -9.51 36.89 15.72
CA GLN A 578 -10.78 36.32 16.18
C GLN A 578 -11.15 36.80 17.59
N ALA A 579 -10.16 36.99 18.48
CA ALA A 579 -10.38 37.60 19.78
C ALA A 579 -10.80 39.08 19.65
N GLU A 580 -10.28 39.81 18.65
CA GLU A 580 -10.57 41.22 18.41
C GLU A 580 -12.02 41.48 17.98
N GLU A 581 -12.65 40.56 17.26
CA GLU A 581 -14.07 40.70 16.89
C GLU A 581 -15.00 40.78 18.12
N VAL A 582 -14.59 40.13 19.20
CA VAL A 582 -15.40 39.95 20.41
C VAL A 582 -14.96 40.91 21.53
N ALA A 583 -13.67 41.28 21.58
CA ALA A 583 -13.10 42.12 22.62
C ALA A 583 -13.84 43.45 22.89
N PRO A 584 -14.33 44.21 21.88
CA PRO A 584 -15.09 45.44 22.10
C PRO A 584 -16.44 45.23 22.82
N GLN A 585 -16.96 44.01 22.83
CA GLN A 585 -18.25 43.64 23.41
C GLN A 585 -18.13 43.17 24.88
N LEU A 586 -16.91 42.99 25.36
CA LEU A 586 -16.58 42.55 26.72
C LEU A 586 -16.18 43.77 27.57
N GLU A 587 -15.02 43.71 28.22
CA GLU A 587 -14.47 44.80 29.02
C GLU A 587 -13.31 45.50 28.31
N ILE A 588 -13.08 46.77 28.63
CA ILE A 588 -11.96 47.55 28.06
C ILE A 588 -10.60 46.94 28.43
N ALA A 589 -10.52 46.27 29.59
CA ALA A 589 -9.35 45.52 30.02
C ALA A 589 -9.00 44.39 29.03
N ASP A 590 -10.00 43.73 28.43
CA ASP A 590 -9.82 42.64 27.48
C ASP A 590 -9.19 43.13 26.18
N GLN A 591 -9.65 44.29 25.67
CA GLN A 591 -9.06 44.93 24.50
C GLN A 591 -7.60 45.34 24.75
N ILE A 592 -7.30 45.90 25.93
CA ILE A 592 -5.92 46.27 26.28
C ILE A 592 -5.03 45.03 26.38
N MET A 593 -5.53 43.94 26.97
CA MET A 593 -4.81 42.68 27.05
C MET A 593 -4.55 42.08 25.66
N LEU A 594 -5.55 42.12 24.77
CA LEU A 594 -5.39 41.65 23.41
C LEU A 594 -4.33 42.44 22.63
N ASP A 595 -4.36 43.77 22.75
CA ASP A 595 -3.38 44.64 22.10
C ASP A 595 -1.95 44.34 22.62
N LEU A 596 -1.78 44.07 23.92
CA LEU A 596 -0.49 43.69 24.50
C LEU A 596 0.06 42.37 23.92
N GLU A 597 -0.82 41.39 23.68
CA GLU A 597 -0.46 40.07 23.13
C GLU A 597 -0.16 40.17 21.62
N LYS A 598 -0.99 40.88 20.86
CA LYS A 598 -0.76 41.15 19.42
C LYS A 598 0.58 41.86 19.19
N ALA A 599 0.94 42.77 20.09
CA ALA A 599 2.19 43.51 20.01
C ALA A 599 3.45 42.64 20.13
N GLU A 600 3.38 41.44 20.73
CA GLU A 600 4.54 40.54 20.83
C GLU A 600 4.91 39.86 19.51
N VAL A 601 3.92 39.64 18.64
CA VAL A 601 4.08 38.85 17.42
C VAL A 601 3.91 39.66 16.13
N SER A 602 3.53 40.94 16.23
CA SER A 602 3.25 41.80 15.08
C SER A 602 4.41 42.73 14.73
N ASP A 603 4.71 42.86 13.43
CA ASP A 603 5.59 43.91 12.91
C ASP A 603 5.02 45.33 13.15
N GLN A 604 3.71 45.45 13.39
CA GLN A 604 3.05 46.71 13.75
C GLN A 604 3.00 46.96 15.27
N ARG A 605 3.89 46.30 16.04
CA ARG A 605 4.03 46.39 17.51
C ARG A 605 3.82 47.81 18.05
N LEU A 606 4.47 48.81 17.44
CA LEU A 606 4.40 50.18 17.91
C LEU A 606 3.01 50.83 17.74
N SER A 607 2.34 50.57 16.62
CA SER A 607 0.98 51.09 16.37
C SER A 607 -0.03 50.51 17.36
N ILE A 608 0.09 49.20 17.61
CA ILE A 608 -0.77 48.46 18.53
C ILE A 608 -0.57 48.95 19.97
N LEU A 609 0.68 49.12 20.41
CA LEU A 609 0.98 49.60 21.77
C LEU A 609 0.54 51.05 21.99
N ASN A 610 0.60 51.91 20.96
CA ASN A 610 0.05 53.27 21.05
C ASN A 610 -1.47 53.28 21.15
N HIS A 611 -2.17 52.38 20.45
CA HIS A 611 -3.60 52.19 20.60
C HIS A 611 -3.96 51.72 22.03
N ALA A 612 -3.26 50.70 22.53
CA ALA A 612 -3.43 50.20 23.90
C ALA A 612 -3.19 51.31 24.95
N LYS A 613 -2.19 52.18 24.73
CA LYS A 613 -1.88 53.30 25.62
C LYS A 613 -3.05 54.28 25.67
N LEU A 614 -3.57 54.68 24.50
CA LEU A 614 -4.70 55.61 24.41
C LEU A 614 -5.95 55.07 25.12
N LEU A 615 -6.24 53.77 24.94
CA LEU A 615 -7.35 53.10 25.63
C LEU A 615 -7.12 53.05 27.14
N ALA A 616 -5.92 52.67 27.58
CA ALA A 616 -5.59 52.57 28.99
C ALA A 616 -5.63 53.92 29.72
N GLU A 617 -5.14 55.00 29.08
CA GLU A 617 -5.19 56.37 29.62
C GLU A 617 -6.62 56.90 29.70
N ARG A 618 -7.40 56.75 28.61
CA ARG A 618 -8.79 57.24 28.54
C ARG A 618 -9.67 56.60 29.62
N HIS A 619 -9.45 55.33 29.91
CA HIS A 619 -10.29 54.55 30.82
C HIS A 619 -9.66 54.32 32.20
N GLN A 620 -8.55 54.99 32.53
CA GLN A 620 -7.84 54.85 33.81
C GLN A 620 -7.56 53.37 34.16
N SER A 621 -7.13 52.59 33.17
CA SER A 621 -6.93 51.15 33.30
C SER A 621 -5.73 50.82 34.19
N PRO A 622 -5.82 49.80 35.07
CA PRO A 622 -4.69 49.34 35.86
C PRO A 622 -3.55 48.76 34.98
N PHE A 623 -3.85 48.39 33.73
CA PHE A 623 -2.86 47.85 32.77
C PHE A 623 -1.99 48.93 32.11
N LEU A 624 -2.25 50.22 32.35
CA LEU A 624 -1.48 51.33 31.77
C LEU A 624 0.03 51.18 32.01
N GLY A 625 0.43 50.70 33.20
CA GLY A 625 1.83 50.44 33.51
C GLY A 625 2.47 49.42 32.57
N SER A 626 1.81 48.28 32.37
CA SER A 626 2.28 47.20 31.50
C SER A 626 2.39 47.63 30.03
N VAL A 627 1.42 48.42 29.55
CA VAL A 627 1.44 48.99 28.19
C VAL A 627 2.63 49.90 27.99
N LEU A 628 2.84 50.82 28.94
CA LEU A 628 3.92 51.80 28.87
C LEU A 628 5.31 51.14 28.83
N ILE A 629 5.48 50.00 29.49
CA ILE A 629 6.77 49.27 29.52
C ILE A 629 7.07 48.62 28.18
N ARG A 630 6.11 47.87 27.63
CA ARG A 630 6.28 47.27 26.30
C ARG A 630 6.46 48.35 25.24
N LEU A 631 5.82 49.51 25.41
CA LEU A 631 5.99 50.67 24.53
C LEU A 631 7.38 51.30 24.67
N ASN A 632 7.94 51.38 25.88
CA ASN A 632 9.31 51.86 26.10
C ASN A 632 10.33 50.98 25.35
N GLU A 633 10.20 49.67 25.44
CA GLU A 633 11.05 48.71 24.72
C GLU A 633 10.88 48.83 23.20
N ALA A 634 9.63 48.82 22.71
CA ALA A 634 9.34 48.90 21.28
C ALA A 634 9.82 50.21 20.64
N LEU A 635 9.70 51.35 21.36
CA LEU A 635 10.22 52.64 20.90
C LEU A 635 11.74 52.67 20.84
N TYR A 636 12.41 52.00 21.78
CA TYR A 636 13.86 51.90 21.82
C TYR A 636 14.39 51.07 20.65
N GLU A 637 13.82 49.88 20.44
CA GLU A 637 14.13 48.99 19.32
C GLU A 637 13.89 49.68 17.96
N ALA A 638 12.80 50.43 17.84
CA ALA A 638 12.47 51.19 16.63
C ALA A 638 13.30 52.47 16.44
N GLY A 639 14.19 52.82 17.37
CA GLY A 639 15.00 54.05 17.33
C GLY A 639 14.17 55.34 17.43
N GLN A 640 12.92 55.27 17.89
CA GLN A 640 12.02 56.42 18.03
C GLN A 640 12.26 57.16 19.36
N TYR A 641 13.49 57.66 19.51
CA TYR A 641 13.97 58.26 20.75
C TYR A 641 13.19 59.50 21.21
N THR A 642 12.58 60.26 20.29
CA THR A 642 11.80 61.46 20.66
C THR A 642 10.54 61.08 21.44
N SER A 643 9.77 60.13 20.92
CA SER A 643 8.57 59.60 21.56
C SER A 643 8.89 58.82 22.84
N LEU A 644 10.06 58.18 22.90
CA LEU A 644 10.54 57.50 24.11
C LEU A 644 10.80 58.48 25.26
N ILE A 645 11.42 59.63 24.96
CA ILE A 645 11.67 60.67 25.95
C ILE A 645 10.36 61.25 26.49
N GLU A 646 9.31 61.34 25.67
CA GLU A 646 7.98 61.80 26.10
C GLU A 646 7.34 60.88 27.16
N LEU A 647 7.72 59.60 27.25
CA LEU A 647 7.26 58.69 28.31
C LEU A 647 7.83 59.04 29.69
N GLY A 648 8.96 59.78 29.73
CA GLY A 648 9.57 60.27 30.94
C GLY A 648 10.61 59.33 31.59
N PRO A 649 11.39 59.87 32.56
CA PRO A 649 12.55 59.20 33.15
C PRO A 649 12.21 58.11 34.18
N THR A 650 10.96 58.07 34.65
CA THR A 650 10.53 57.18 35.74
C THR A 650 9.41 56.28 35.25
N PRO A 651 9.51 54.96 35.47
CA PRO A 651 8.43 54.06 35.12
C PRO A 651 7.16 54.39 35.93
N PRO A 652 5.97 54.15 35.36
CA PRO A 652 4.68 54.51 35.96
C PRO A 652 4.34 53.74 37.25
N ALA A 653 5.05 52.63 37.55
CA ALA A 653 4.90 51.86 38.79
C ALA A 653 6.25 51.24 39.21
N GLN A 654 6.43 50.96 40.51
CA GLN A 654 7.60 50.19 41.00
C GLN A 654 7.49 48.74 40.52
N GLN A 655 8.30 48.38 39.53
CA GLN A 655 8.43 47.00 39.06
C GLN A 655 9.66 46.29 39.65
N SER A 656 9.99 45.12 39.10
CA SER A 656 11.25 44.44 39.39
C SER A 656 12.43 45.40 39.14
N PRO A 657 13.51 45.28 39.93
CA PRO A 657 14.71 46.09 39.73
C PRO A 657 15.18 46.11 38.27
N ASN A 658 15.17 44.96 37.60
CA ASN A 658 15.61 44.81 36.21
C ASN A 658 14.75 45.59 35.20
N ALA A 659 13.41 45.57 35.34
CA ALA A 659 12.51 46.29 34.44
C ALA A 659 12.62 47.81 34.61
N ASN A 660 12.73 48.28 35.85
CA ASN A 660 12.95 49.71 36.14
C ASN A 660 14.28 50.20 35.54
N PHE A 661 15.32 49.37 35.61
CA PHE A 661 16.62 49.67 35.03
C PHE A 661 16.61 49.66 33.51
N ALA A 662 15.97 48.67 32.88
CA ALA A 662 15.84 48.61 31.42
C ALA A 662 15.10 49.86 30.88
N TRP A 663 14.01 50.27 31.52
CA TRP A 663 13.29 51.51 31.19
C TRP A 663 14.22 52.73 31.23
N GLN A 664 14.95 52.88 32.33
CA GLN A 664 15.80 54.04 32.57
C GLN A 664 17.02 54.04 31.64
N ARG A 665 17.61 52.88 31.35
CA ARG A 665 18.66 52.71 30.35
C ARG A 665 18.18 53.19 28.97
N ASN A 666 17.03 52.67 28.51
CA ASN A 666 16.47 53.05 27.21
C ASN A 666 16.21 54.56 27.12
N TYR A 667 15.71 55.18 28.20
CA TYR A 667 15.51 56.63 28.29
C TYR A 667 16.81 57.43 28.22
N ILE A 668 17.84 56.97 28.93
CA ILE A 668 19.16 57.61 28.93
C ILE A 668 19.83 57.49 27.56
N ASP A 669 19.80 56.31 26.94
CA ASP A 669 20.37 56.07 25.62
C ASP A 669 19.66 56.92 24.56
N ALA A 670 18.34 57.05 24.63
CA ALA A 670 17.56 57.95 23.78
C ALA A 670 17.96 59.42 23.96
N LEU A 671 18.15 59.87 25.22
CA LEU A 671 18.64 61.22 25.50
C LEU A 671 20.06 61.45 25.00
N CYS A 672 20.95 60.47 25.14
CA CYS A 672 22.32 60.52 24.62
C CYS A 672 22.33 60.65 23.09
N ALA A 673 21.46 59.93 22.40
CA ALA A 673 21.35 59.98 20.95
C ALA A 673 20.83 61.33 20.42
N LEU A 674 19.86 61.95 21.10
CA LEU A 674 19.21 63.17 20.61
C LEU A 674 19.76 64.47 21.20
N THR A 675 20.07 64.49 22.51
CA THR A 675 20.52 65.68 23.24
C THR A 675 21.55 65.33 24.33
N PRO A 676 22.82 65.09 23.96
CA PRO A 676 23.88 64.69 24.90
C PRO A 676 24.03 65.62 26.11
N GLN A 677 23.75 66.91 25.95
CA GLN A 677 23.79 67.92 27.01
C GLN A 677 22.69 67.74 28.07
N LYS A 678 21.47 67.37 27.66
CA LYS A 678 20.34 67.09 28.58
C LYS A 678 20.46 65.72 29.23
N ALA A 679 20.99 64.74 28.51
CA ALA A 679 21.21 63.37 29.00
C ALA A 679 21.99 63.36 30.32
N TYR A 680 23.11 64.08 30.38
CA TYR A 680 23.97 64.16 31.56
C TYR A 680 23.27 64.80 32.77
N GLY A 681 22.51 65.87 32.56
CA GLY A 681 21.76 66.54 33.64
C GLY A 681 20.67 65.65 34.24
N GLN A 682 19.98 64.87 33.39
CA GLN A 682 18.96 63.90 33.81
C GLN A 682 19.58 62.67 34.51
N LEU A 683 20.69 62.15 33.99
CA LEU A 683 21.51 61.10 34.61
C LEU A 683 21.99 61.49 36.02
N ALA A 684 22.46 62.73 36.19
CA ALA A 684 22.91 63.24 37.49
C ALA A 684 21.77 63.32 38.52
N GLN A 685 20.54 63.65 38.08
CA GLN A 685 19.36 63.65 38.94
C GLN A 685 18.87 62.23 39.28
N LEU A 686 18.87 61.32 38.29
CA LEU A 686 18.52 59.91 38.49
C LEU A 686 19.50 59.22 39.45
N ARG A 687 20.79 59.53 39.37
CA ARG A 687 21.83 59.04 40.30
C ARG A 687 21.52 59.33 41.77
N GLU A 688 20.91 60.46 42.06
CA GLU A 688 20.57 60.88 43.43
C GLU A 688 19.21 60.32 43.91
N SER A 689 18.46 59.64 43.04
CA SER A 689 17.14 59.10 43.37
C SER A 689 17.23 57.90 44.33
N PRO A 690 16.34 57.78 45.34
CA PRO A 690 16.32 56.67 46.29
C PRO A 690 16.20 55.30 45.64
N ILE A 691 15.53 55.22 44.48
CA ILE A 691 15.36 53.98 43.70
C ILE A 691 16.73 53.37 43.37
N TRP A 692 17.77 54.20 43.23
CA TRP A 692 19.08 53.79 42.75
C TRP A 692 20.08 53.33 43.82
N ARG A 693 19.82 53.65 45.09
CA ARG A 693 20.75 53.31 46.19
C ARG A 693 20.76 51.83 46.55
N ASP A 694 19.73 51.08 46.14
CA ASP A 694 19.47 49.71 46.57
C ASP A 694 19.72 48.65 45.47
N TYR A 695 20.32 49.02 44.33
CA TYR A 695 20.56 48.08 43.22
C TYR A 695 21.76 47.14 43.43
N PRO A 696 21.73 45.92 42.85
CA PRO A 696 22.88 45.02 42.78
C PRO A 696 24.12 45.67 42.13
N PHE A 697 25.31 45.31 42.61
CA PHE A 697 26.62 45.79 42.12
C PHE A 697 26.76 45.81 40.60
N GLN A 698 26.25 44.79 39.92
CA GLN A 698 26.28 44.65 38.46
C GLN A 698 25.56 45.80 37.72
N MET A 699 24.44 46.28 38.26
CA MET A 699 23.66 47.36 37.64
C MET A 699 24.30 48.73 37.89
N ALA A 700 25.02 48.87 39.01
CA ALA A 700 25.85 50.05 39.25
C ALA A 700 27.03 50.16 38.28
N VAL A 701 27.66 49.04 37.92
CA VAL A 701 28.73 49.00 36.91
C VAL A 701 28.19 49.41 35.53
N GLU A 702 27.03 48.88 35.12
CA GLU A 702 26.40 49.28 33.85
C GLU A 702 25.98 50.75 33.85
N MET A 703 25.54 51.29 34.99
CA MET A 703 25.24 52.73 35.15
C MET A 703 26.51 53.60 35.03
N GLN A 704 27.64 53.15 35.57
CA GLN A 704 28.92 53.82 35.41
C GLN A 704 29.35 53.87 33.93
N ALA A 705 29.12 52.78 33.19
CA ALA A 705 29.39 52.71 31.76
C ALA A 705 28.49 53.67 30.95
N LEU A 706 27.21 53.78 31.30
CA LEU A 706 26.28 54.75 30.71
C LEU A 706 26.69 56.20 31.01
N LEU A 707 27.14 56.48 32.25
CA LEU A 707 27.70 57.77 32.64
C LEU A 707 28.97 58.11 31.87
N ALA A 708 29.90 57.16 31.75
CA ALA A 708 31.14 57.33 30.98
C ALA A 708 30.83 57.63 29.50
N ARG A 709 29.89 56.89 28.91
CA ARG A 709 29.45 57.10 27.53
C ARG A 709 28.78 58.46 27.30
N ALA A 710 27.92 58.89 28.24
CA ALA A 710 27.33 60.23 28.20
C ALA A 710 28.37 61.36 28.34
N GLN A 711 29.45 61.12 29.11
CA GLN A 711 30.58 62.05 29.28
C GLN A 711 31.48 62.11 28.03
N GLU A 712 31.75 60.97 27.39
CA GLU A 712 32.44 60.88 26.10
C GLU A 712 31.70 61.68 25.01
N CYS A 713 30.37 61.55 24.94
CA CYS A 713 29.54 62.34 24.02
C CYS A 713 29.58 63.86 24.30
N GLN A 714 29.99 64.30 25.50
CA GLN A 714 30.22 65.70 25.85
C GLN A 714 31.70 66.14 25.75
N GLY A 715 32.61 65.25 25.34
CA GLY A 715 34.05 65.52 25.28
C GLY A 715 34.70 65.73 26.66
N ARG A 716 34.13 65.17 27.74
CA ARG A 716 34.66 65.26 29.11
C ARG A 716 35.27 63.93 29.55
N SER A 717 36.36 63.98 30.33
CA SER A 717 36.99 62.78 30.91
C SER A 717 36.06 62.09 31.93
N PRO A 718 36.09 60.75 32.06
CA PRO A 718 35.28 60.03 33.03
C PRO A 718 35.58 60.49 34.46
N LEU A 719 34.55 60.69 35.28
CA LEU A 719 34.75 60.98 36.70
C LEU A 719 35.22 59.71 37.44
N PRO A 720 36.13 59.81 38.44
CA PRO A 720 36.49 58.67 39.27
C PRO A 720 35.28 58.16 40.06
N LEU A 721 35.24 56.84 40.27
CA LEU A 721 34.24 56.15 41.09
C LEU A 721 34.12 56.79 42.49
N PRO A 722 32.92 57.15 42.97
CA PRO A 722 32.72 57.40 44.40
C PRO A 722 32.90 56.08 45.18
N PRO A 723 33.38 56.12 46.44
CA PRO A 723 33.52 54.93 47.25
C PRO A 723 32.15 54.28 47.49
N PHE A 724 32.02 53.01 47.10
CA PHE A 724 30.84 52.20 47.40
C PHE A 724 30.81 51.88 48.90
N THR A 725 29.80 52.35 49.64
CA THR A 725 29.50 51.84 50.97
C THR A 725 28.68 50.56 50.82
N ILE A 726 29.37 49.45 50.74
CA ILE A 726 28.81 48.09 50.72
C ILE A 726 28.39 47.75 52.17
N SER A 727 27.20 47.20 52.39
CA SER A 727 26.85 46.69 53.73
C SER A 727 27.77 45.52 54.10
N SER A 728 28.06 45.29 55.38
CA SER A 728 28.93 44.18 55.81
C SER A 728 28.47 42.82 55.29
N GLN A 729 27.16 42.65 55.06
CA GLN A 729 26.56 41.45 54.49
C GLN A 729 26.75 41.35 52.96
N GLN A 730 26.76 42.48 52.26
CA GLN A 730 27.10 42.55 50.83
C GLN A 730 28.60 42.38 50.61
N ALA A 731 29.46 42.87 51.51
CA ALA A 731 30.91 42.69 51.46
C ALA A 731 31.30 41.22 51.67
N GLN A 732 30.69 40.52 52.64
CA GLN A 732 30.89 39.08 52.81
C GLN A 732 30.38 38.25 51.63
N ARG A 733 29.26 38.65 51.00
CA ARG A 733 28.79 38.01 49.77
C ARG A 733 29.72 38.26 48.60
N LEU A 734 30.31 39.45 48.49
CA LEU A 734 31.27 39.81 47.46
C LEU A 734 32.60 39.08 47.67
N GLU A 735 33.10 38.98 48.91
CA GLU A 735 34.27 38.17 49.25
C GLU A 735 34.03 36.68 48.97
N ALA A 736 32.84 36.15 49.28
CA ALA A 736 32.49 34.77 48.95
C ALA A 736 32.35 34.53 47.44
N LEU A 737 31.84 35.52 46.69
CA LEU A 737 31.76 35.46 45.23
C LEU A 737 33.16 35.52 44.60
N ILE A 738 34.02 36.43 45.07
CA ILE A 738 35.40 36.60 44.61
C ILE A 738 36.24 35.37 45.00
N ALA A 739 36.08 34.83 46.20
CA ALA A 739 36.74 33.60 46.63
C ALA A 739 36.28 32.39 45.80
N GLY A 740 34.98 32.26 45.53
CA GLY A 740 34.43 31.20 44.68
C GLY A 740 34.89 31.32 43.23
N MET A 741 34.98 32.54 42.69
CA MET A 741 35.49 32.81 41.35
C MET A 741 37.01 32.57 41.24
N CYS A 742 37.79 32.92 42.26
CA CYS A 742 39.23 32.63 42.33
C CYS A 742 39.51 31.13 42.45
N GLU A 743 38.68 30.39 43.19
CA GLU A 743 38.77 28.94 43.31
C GLU A 743 38.43 28.26 41.96
N GLU A 744 37.38 28.70 41.27
CA GLU A 744 37.01 28.25 39.93
C GLU A 744 38.09 28.57 38.88
N TYR A 745 38.68 29.77 38.90
CA TYR A 745 39.76 30.14 37.98
C TYR A 745 41.05 29.38 38.26
N SER A 746 41.40 29.14 39.54
CA SER A 746 42.57 28.34 39.89
C SER A 746 42.42 26.88 39.46
N THR A 747 41.20 26.34 39.53
CA THR A 747 40.86 24.99 39.07
C THR A 747 40.92 24.91 37.53
N ALA A 748 40.43 25.94 36.83
CA ALA A 748 40.50 26.05 35.38
C ALA A 748 41.96 26.07 34.88
N ILE A 749 42.82 26.89 35.49
CA ILE A 749 44.24 26.99 35.15
C ILE A 749 44.98 25.67 35.45
N ARG A 750 44.64 24.99 36.54
CA ARG A 750 45.24 23.69 36.90
C ARG A 750 44.87 22.59 35.91
N LEU A 751 43.60 22.54 35.49
CA LEU A 751 43.10 21.64 34.45
C LEU A 751 43.73 21.95 33.08
N GLU A 752 43.86 23.22 32.73
CA GLU A 752 44.52 23.67 31.49
C GLU A 752 45.98 23.22 31.45
N THR A 753 46.71 23.36 32.57
CA THR A 753 48.11 22.95 32.69
C THR A 753 48.26 21.42 32.63
N GLU A 754 47.40 20.66 33.31
CA GLU A 754 47.44 19.19 33.35
C GLU A 754 47.11 18.56 31.98
N ILE A 755 46.19 19.17 31.21
CA ILE A 755 45.82 18.75 29.86
C ILE A 755 46.95 19.04 28.85
N LEU A 756 47.60 20.20 28.96
CA LEU A 756 48.71 20.59 28.09
C LEU A 756 49.95 19.72 28.31
N GLU A 757 50.21 19.28 29.55
CA GLU A 757 51.42 18.51 29.88
C GLU A 757 51.28 16.99 29.74
N THR A 758 50.10 16.41 30.02
CA THR A 758 49.95 14.94 30.13
C THR A 758 49.03 14.29 29.09
N GLY A 759 48.19 15.07 28.40
CA GLY A 759 47.26 14.57 27.39
C GLY A 759 46.20 13.58 27.88
N ARG A 760 46.02 13.41 29.19
CA ARG A 760 44.97 12.57 29.80
C ARG A 760 43.95 13.45 30.50
N PHE A 761 42.67 13.11 30.33
CA PHE A 761 41.55 13.82 30.95
C PHE A 761 40.79 12.87 31.90
N SER A 762 40.61 13.28 33.15
CA SER A 762 39.81 12.56 34.16
C SER A 762 38.53 13.35 34.46
N LEU A 763 37.39 12.78 34.11
CA LEU A 763 36.03 13.33 34.28
C LEU A 763 35.56 13.23 35.75
N SER A 764 36.11 14.05 36.64
CA SER A 764 35.61 14.13 38.02
C SER A 764 35.22 15.53 38.48
N SER A 765 35.13 16.53 37.60
CA SER A 765 34.70 17.88 38.00
C SER A 765 33.16 18.00 37.97
N GLU A 766 32.54 18.26 39.12
CA GLU A 766 31.08 18.42 39.28
C GLU A 766 30.49 19.74 38.71
N LYS A 767 31.23 20.50 37.88
CA LYS A 767 30.81 21.84 37.40
C LYS A 767 30.65 21.90 35.87
N PRO A 768 29.41 21.86 35.33
CA PRO A 768 29.12 21.78 33.88
C PRO A 768 29.52 23.01 33.07
N MET A 769 29.39 24.22 33.64
CA MET A 769 29.73 25.49 32.98
C MET A 769 31.21 25.57 32.57
N LEU A 770 32.11 25.10 33.44
CA LEU A 770 33.56 25.04 33.17
C LEU A 770 33.91 24.08 32.02
N GLN A 771 33.13 23.02 31.84
CA GLN A 771 33.32 22.06 30.75
C GLN A 771 32.83 22.63 29.40
N LEU A 772 31.81 23.50 29.43
CA LEU A 772 31.30 24.21 28.25
C LEU A 772 32.30 25.28 27.76
N ASP A 773 32.86 26.08 28.69
CA ASP A 773 33.88 27.09 28.38
C ASP A 773 35.15 26.44 27.81
N LEU A 774 35.56 25.29 28.34
CA LEU A 774 36.69 24.51 27.83
C LEU A 774 36.42 23.93 26.43
N ALA A 775 35.19 23.47 26.16
CA ALA A 775 34.81 22.97 24.83
C ALA A 775 34.89 24.08 23.77
N TYR A 776 34.45 25.30 24.11
CA TYR A 776 34.52 26.45 23.22
C TYR A 776 35.97 26.89 22.98
N PHE A 777 36.81 26.93 24.02
CA PHE A 777 38.24 27.25 23.89
C PHE A 777 39.00 26.24 23.02
N LEU A 778 38.75 24.93 23.19
CA LEU A 778 39.33 23.89 22.35
C LEU A 778 38.88 24.02 20.88
N THR A 779 37.65 24.46 20.65
CA THR A 779 37.12 24.72 19.29
C THR A 779 37.82 25.90 18.63
N GLN A 780 38.03 26.99 19.37
CA GLN A 780 38.73 28.19 18.88
C GLN A 780 40.22 27.93 18.56
N ASN A 781 40.85 26.99 19.28
CA ASN A 781 42.25 26.60 19.05
C ASN A 781 42.42 25.41 18.08
N GLY A 782 41.37 25.02 17.36
CA GLY A 782 41.44 24.00 16.30
C GLY A 782 41.44 22.54 16.77
N GLU A 783 41.30 22.28 18.08
CA GLU A 783 41.26 20.95 18.71
C GLU A 783 39.82 20.37 18.71
N THR A 784 39.19 20.40 17.54
CA THR A 784 37.75 20.12 17.34
C THR A 784 37.34 18.69 17.70
N GLN A 785 38.22 17.69 17.58
CA GLN A 785 37.91 16.32 18.01
C GLN A 785 37.78 16.20 19.53
N LYS A 786 38.60 16.92 20.30
CA LYS A 786 38.55 16.92 21.77
C LYS A 786 37.33 17.72 22.26
N ALA A 787 37.04 18.85 21.62
CA ALA A 787 35.84 19.64 21.88
C ALA A 787 34.55 18.82 21.62
N ASN A 788 34.47 18.12 20.50
CA ASN A 788 33.31 17.27 20.18
C ASN A 788 33.17 16.07 21.10
N ALA A 789 34.27 15.48 21.58
CA ALA A 789 34.22 14.41 22.58
C ALA A 789 33.69 14.90 23.93
N LEU A 790 34.10 16.10 24.35
CA LEU A 790 33.64 16.76 25.58
C LEU A 790 32.15 17.15 25.49
N MET A 791 31.74 17.76 24.38
CA MET A 791 30.34 18.11 24.11
C MET A 791 29.43 16.87 24.04
N LYS A 792 29.91 15.76 23.46
CA LYS A 792 29.16 14.50 23.40
C LYS A 792 28.97 13.85 24.77
N SER A 793 29.95 14.00 25.66
CA SER A 793 29.87 13.58 27.06
C SER A 793 28.88 14.43 27.87
N LEU A 794 28.85 15.74 27.64
CA LEU A 794 27.88 16.65 28.26
C LEU A 794 26.45 16.32 27.81
N ASN A 795 26.26 15.98 26.54
CA ASN A 795 24.96 15.62 25.96
C ASN A 795 24.36 14.33 26.54
N THR A 796 25.17 13.47 27.16
CA THR A 796 24.70 12.26 27.86
C THR A 796 24.34 12.48 29.33
N GLN A 797 24.63 13.66 29.90
CA GLN A 797 24.40 13.97 31.31
C GLN A 797 23.14 14.81 31.58
N PHE A 798 22.49 15.37 30.55
CA PHE A 798 21.33 16.26 30.70
C PHE A 798 20.12 15.83 29.85
N GLU A 799 18.90 16.11 30.33
CA GLU A 799 17.65 15.86 29.59
C GLU A 799 17.45 16.87 28.45
N PRO A 800 16.73 16.52 27.36
CA PRO A 800 16.58 17.34 26.16
C PRO A 800 16.01 18.75 26.41
N ASP A 801 15.18 18.90 27.44
CA ASP A 801 14.52 20.17 27.76
C ASP A 801 15.48 21.21 28.36
N VAL A 802 16.58 20.78 29.01
CA VAL A 802 17.63 21.68 29.54
C VAL A 802 18.52 22.20 28.42
N LEU A 803 18.77 21.40 27.38
CA LEU A 803 19.50 21.83 26.17
C LEU A 803 18.71 22.83 25.33
N ALA A 804 17.37 22.77 25.38
CA ALA A 804 16.50 23.73 24.71
C ALA A 804 16.56 25.11 25.40
N GLU A 805 16.56 25.17 26.73
CA GLU A 805 16.81 26.44 27.46
C GLU A 805 18.23 26.98 27.25
N MET A 806 19.23 26.12 27.10
CA MET A 806 20.61 26.54 26.86
C MET A 806 20.86 27.07 25.43
N ASN A 807 20.08 26.63 24.44
CA ASN A 807 20.11 27.17 23.07
C ASN A 807 19.45 28.56 22.94
N VAL A 808 18.73 29.02 23.97
CA VAL A 808 18.06 30.33 24.01
C VAL A 808 18.99 31.45 24.52
N LEU A 809 20.22 31.12 24.95
CA LEU A 809 21.23 32.14 25.21
C LEU A 809 21.78 32.68 23.88
N ASP A 810 21.15 33.77 23.44
CA ASP A 810 21.51 34.58 22.28
C ASP A 810 23.04 34.81 22.21
N GLN A 811 23.61 34.84 20.99
CA GLN A 811 25.03 35.11 20.79
C GLN A 811 25.45 36.45 21.40
N ASP A 812 24.52 37.40 21.52
CA ASP A 812 24.72 38.68 22.18
C ASP A 812 24.76 38.58 23.72
N THR A 813 24.10 37.58 24.32
CA THR A 813 24.20 37.31 25.76
C THR A 813 25.51 36.61 26.10
N LEU A 814 25.99 35.72 25.21
CA LEU A 814 27.31 35.10 25.32
C LEU A 814 28.43 36.13 25.06
N ALA A 815 28.29 36.99 24.06
CA ALA A 815 29.19 38.12 23.80
C ALA A 815 29.16 39.14 24.94
N GLY A 816 28.01 39.40 25.55
CA GLY A 816 27.86 40.25 26.73
C GLY A 816 28.48 39.64 27.99
N THR A 817 28.45 38.31 28.13
CA THR A 817 29.11 37.58 29.22
C THR A 817 30.63 37.53 29.00
N LEU A 818 31.09 37.43 27.75
CA LEU A 818 32.49 37.50 27.36
C LEU A 818 33.07 38.94 27.46
N PHE A 819 32.28 39.96 27.12
CA PHE A 819 32.61 41.37 27.34
C PHE A 819 32.66 41.69 28.85
N ARG A 820 31.74 41.13 29.65
CA ARG A 820 31.82 41.17 31.11
C ARG A 820 33.13 40.57 31.61
N ASN A 821 33.53 39.41 31.08
CA ASN A 821 34.79 38.76 31.45
C ASN A 821 36.04 39.54 30.96
N SER A 822 35.98 40.26 29.83
CA SER A 822 37.10 41.11 29.38
C SER A 822 37.22 42.40 30.21
N VAL A 823 36.10 43.02 30.58
CA VAL A 823 36.07 44.19 31.48
C VAL A 823 36.51 43.78 32.88
N LEU A 824 36.08 42.62 33.38
CA LEU A 824 36.57 42.05 34.65
C LEU A 824 38.06 41.72 34.60
N ARG A 825 38.59 41.21 33.49
CA ARG A 825 40.04 40.99 33.30
C ARG A 825 40.82 42.30 33.35
N GLN A 826 40.30 43.36 32.73
CA GLN A 826 40.93 44.68 32.76
C GLN A 826 40.88 45.29 34.17
N TYR A 827 39.76 45.12 34.89
CA TYR A 827 39.60 45.55 36.28
C TYR A 827 40.49 44.78 37.26
N LEU A 828 40.58 43.46 37.13
CA LEU A 828 41.47 42.63 37.94
C LEU A 828 42.93 42.92 37.64
N SER A 829 43.29 43.23 36.38
CA SER A 829 44.60 43.74 35.97
C SER A 829 44.93 45.08 36.66
N GLU A 830 43.97 46.01 36.69
CA GLU A 830 44.14 47.31 37.33
C GLU A 830 44.22 47.19 38.87
N ILE A 831 43.40 46.34 39.48
CA ILE A 831 43.45 46.01 40.92
C ILE A 831 44.76 45.28 41.29
N HIS A 832 45.28 44.41 40.42
CA HIS A 832 46.57 43.75 40.65
C HIS A 832 47.76 44.71 40.48
N SER A 833 47.60 45.77 39.68
CA SER A 833 48.61 46.82 39.47
C SER A 833 48.58 47.91 40.55
N ALA A 834 47.43 48.13 41.19
CA ALA A 834 47.31 48.99 42.36
C ALA A 834 47.61 48.14 43.59
N GLN A 835 48.81 48.28 44.17
CA GLN A 835 49.17 47.67 45.46
C GLN A 835 48.24 48.18 46.57
N ILE A 836 47.03 47.62 46.65
CA ILE A 836 46.09 47.83 47.73
C ILE A 836 46.43 46.75 48.78
N GLU A 837 47.18 47.19 49.80
CA GLU A 837 47.37 46.46 51.06
C GLU A 837 46.02 46.26 51.78
N PRO A 838 45.91 45.21 52.61
CA PRO A 838 44.92 44.12 52.52
C PRO A 838 43.45 44.51 52.54
#